data_AF-A0A812S962-F1
#
_entry.id   AF-A0A812S962-F1
#
_cell.length_a   1.000
_cell.length_b   1.000
_cell.length_c   1.000
_cell.angle_alpha   90.00
_cell.angle_beta   90.00
_cell.angle_gamma   90.00
#
_symmetry.space_group_name_H-M   'P 1'
#
loop_
_entity.id
_entity.type
_entity.pdbx_description
1 polymer ?
#
loop_
_entity_poly.entity_id
_entity_poly.type
_entity_poly.pdbx_seq_one_letter_code
_entity_poly.pdbx_strand_id
1 'polypeptide(L)'
;MSGEWVSGDFNLDDVKKAVDNLKVFPIDMHSFHESPSGPLTFVDLPTLDFPAGGKIKCFVDLVSDVDIEVPKAVIKEGFQSKTYEDIPAPFGMKSKITGPFKLDIAIMLQQNGKHTVIKLFHFPQLMKVDAARDLCYGTPYCFNWQGEVKTMKKCIHFVFERLGGFQCRQHVFRQSEEGKPESERSQEEWDFGFDFIELNGPRENIKNRMLRWVTVQTSNKDSPIFRWPPVLVEKSLRNLAQDGVLAQVHTSWCLTLYDIDVRVLKALAPLFSSFSEKALGLFGEPGAGKTPVARSVAMALSRYYINRIGKQGEVEPSFRQASEFDFFRGQSGQILRPDIFDDGTLPEQPFKKLKAFTDVGNIESMSKERWGAAKWVKGQPRIYCVNDYDRKAEPKNDLPILSHRQGIISYATHGDFLNMLEPAWCPKDKNEANVMAVLKRTHILLKTKTFLYVRPASEKESPVLRIPLDDKLDLLHLESRSVYDYHRKGGTNMPADFDSKVAWETEWVEKAMKGNISGLKYRPTIIRKNIFADHVESHPQPRLDLSHALVRNVSNLFETPNPSSSARPHADKSTGADVEPKPATHTSTCSDAQPLKKVKLEPGIFRTLTSSEVGGTTIDLDSSPEKPPRPSVVEESLTQQLEEQMRQAEIPNPGSPEFPCGDEAGDAHDEEDQLSFGGDAMDVAEDIH
;
A
#
# COMPACT_ATOMS: atom_id res chain seq x y z
N MET A 1 -12.68 -39.54 34.63
CA MET A 1 -12.92 -40.32 35.87
C MET A 1 -14.32 -39.98 36.35
N SER A 2 -15.27 -40.86 36.07
CA SER A 2 -16.70 -40.70 36.34
C SER A 2 -17.12 -41.54 37.55
N GLY A 3 -16.43 -41.37 38.68
CA GLY A 3 -16.93 -41.87 39.96
C GLY A 3 -17.98 -40.90 40.49
N GLU A 4 -19.17 -41.38 40.82
CA GLU A 4 -20.19 -40.59 41.51
C GLU A 4 -19.69 -40.29 42.93
N TRP A 5 -19.29 -39.04 43.17
CA TRP A 5 -18.89 -38.55 44.48
C TRP A 5 -20.13 -38.41 45.34
N VAL A 6 -20.29 -39.20 46.39
CA VAL A 6 -21.42 -39.09 47.34
C VAL A 6 -20.94 -38.41 48.63
N SER A 7 -21.77 -37.54 49.19
CA SER A 7 -21.50 -36.84 50.47
C SER A 7 -21.11 -37.85 51.57
N GLY A 8 -20.02 -37.57 52.29
CA GLY A 8 -19.45 -38.45 53.33
C GLY A 8 -18.24 -39.28 52.89
N ASP A 9 -18.07 -39.55 51.59
CA ASP A 9 -16.88 -40.21 51.00
C ASP A 9 -15.85 -39.20 50.43
N PHE A 10 -15.96 -37.94 50.84
CA PHE A 10 -15.18 -36.82 50.33
C PHE A 10 -13.70 -36.89 50.74
N ASN A 11 -12.80 -37.04 49.76
CA ASN A 11 -11.35 -36.91 49.94
C ASN A 11 -10.79 -35.72 49.16
N LEU A 12 -10.26 -34.72 49.89
CA LEU A 12 -9.70 -33.51 49.31
C LEU A 12 -8.54 -33.78 48.34
N ASP A 13 -7.76 -34.84 48.55
CA ASP A 13 -6.62 -35.17 47.67
C ASP A 13 -7.07 -35.71 46.31
N ASP A 14 -8.21 -36.37 46.24
CA ASP A 14 -8.74 -36.81 44.95
C ASP A 14 -9.43 -35.67 44.20
N VAL A 15 -10.02 -34.70 44.92
CA VAL A 15 -10.47 -33.44 44.32
C VAL A 15 -9.30 -32.66 43.75
N LYS A 16 -8.16 -32.57 44.46
CA LYS A 16 -6.94 -31.93 43.94
C LYS A 16 -6.51 -32.55 42.61
N LYS A 17 -6.53 -33.89 42.49
CA LYS A 17 -6.24 -34.59 41.22
C LYS A 17 -7.27 -34.26 40.14
N ALA A 18 -8.56 -34.21 40.50
CA ALA A 18 -9.64 -33.92 39.55
C ALA A 18 -9.58 -32.49 38.98
N VAL A 19 -9.05 -31.53 39.75
CA VAL A 19 -8.95 -30.12 39.35
C VAL A 19 -7.60 -29.73 38.74
N ASP A 20 -6.66 -30.67 38.58
CA ASP A 20 -5.29 -30.36 38.18
C ASP A 20 -5.23 -29.61 36.84
N ASN A 21 -5.97 -30.13 35.84
CA ASN A 21 -6.07 -29.55 34.49
C ASN A 21 -7.10 -28.42 34.35
N LEU A 22 -7.84 -28.11 35.42
CA LEU A 22 -8.87 -27.08 35.41
C LEU A 22 -8.29 -25.73 35.84
N LYS A 23 -8.86 -24.64 35.33
CA LYS A 23 -8.61 -23.29 35.81
C LYS A 23 -9.94 -22.65 36.20
N VAL A 24 -9.97 -21.98 37.35
CA VAL A 24 -11.11 -21.17 37.79
C VAL A 24 -10.93 -19.76 37.26
N PHE A 25 -11.88 -19.31 36.46
CA PHE A 25 -11.94 -17.95 35.94
C PHE A 25 -13.10 -17.21 36.56
N PRO A 26 -12.88 -15.99 37.07
CA PRO A 26 -13.99 -15.12 37.38
C PRO A 26 -14.51 -14.46 36.08
N ILE A 27 -15.83 -14.40 35.93
CA ILE A 27 -16.52 -13.71 34.85
C ILE A 27 -17.23 -12.45 35.39
N ASP A 28 -17.49 -11.46 34.53
CA ASP A 28 -18.07 -10.19 34.95
C ASP A 28 -19.58 -10.28 35.24
N MET A 29 -20.27 -11.15 34.52
CA MET A 29 -21.70 -11.44 34.66
C MET A 29 -21.87 -12.85 35.21
N HIS A 30 -22.81 -13.04 36.14
CA HIS A 30 -23.10 -14.36 36.69
C HIS A 30 -23.63 -15.31 35.62
N SER A 31 -23.11 -16.54 35.64
CA SER A 31 -23.70 -17.67 34.95
C SER A 31 -24.78 -18.30 35.84
N PHE A 32 -25.94 -18.60 35.27
CA PHE A 32 -27.08 -19.17 35.99
C PHE A 32 -27.23 -20.64 35.65
N HIS A 33 -27.31 -21.49 36.67
CA HIS A 33 -27.41 -22.93 36.52
C HIS A 33 -28.56 -23.46 37.37
N GLU A 34 -29.26 -24.46 36.85
CA GLU A 34 -30.36 -25.11 37.56
C GLU A 34 -30.25 -26.61 37.36
N SER A 35 -30.18 -27.32 38.48
CA SER A 35 -30.05 -28.77 38.54
C SER A 35 -30.71 -29.29 39.81
N PRO A 36 -31.02 -30.60 39.91
CA PRO A 36 -31.35 -31.22 41.19
C PRO A 36 -30.25 -30.95 42.22
N SER A 37 -30.57 -31.06 43.52
CA SER A 37 -29.55 -31.06 44.57
C SER A 37 -28.47 -32.08 44.22
N GLY A 38 -27.22 -31.62 44.21
CA GLY A 38 -26.08 -32.42 43.78
C GLY A 38 -25.67 -33.43 44.85
N PRO A 39 -24.70 -34.29 44.52
CA PRO A 39 -24.34 -35.38 45.40
C PRO A 39 -23.40 -34.96 46.55
N LEU A 40 -22.91 -33.71 46.54
CA LEU A 40 -22.16 -33.09 47.64
C LEU A 40 -23.04 -32.07 48.37
N THR A 41 -22.73 -31.80 49.64
CA THR A 41 -23.43 -30.84 50.47
C THR A 41 -22.46 -29.82 51.09
N PHE A 42 -22.98 -28.89 51.91
CA PHE A 42 -22.13 -27.90 52.59
C PHE A 42 -21.00 -28.54 53.40
N VAL A 43 -21.23 -29.71 54.01
CA VAL A 43 -20.22 -30.36 54.87
C VAL A 43 -18.98 -30.82 54.09
N ASP A 44 -19.10 -30.96 52.76
CA ASP A 44 -18.00 -31.34 51.89
C ASP A 44 -17.14 -30.13 51.46
N LEU A 45 -17.57 -28.89 51.76
CA LEU A 45 -16.73 -27.71 51.57
C LEU A 45 -15.63 -27.66 52.64
N PRO A 46 -14.36 -27.38 52.27
CA PRO A 46 -13.23 -27.33 53.21
C PRO A 46 -13.31 -26.07 54.07
N THR A 47 -14.24 -26.04 55.02
CA THR A 47 -14.55 -24.90 55.87
C THR A 47 -14.05 -25.09 57.30
N LEU A 48 -13.81 -23.98 57.97
CA LEU A 48 -13.47 -23.87 59.39
C LEU A 48 -14.42 -22.86 60.04
N ASP A 49 -14.51 -22.90 61.35
CA ASP A 49 -15.23 -21.89 62.12
C ASP A 49 -14.76 -20.48 61.76
N PHE A 50 -15.71 -19.54 61.75
CA PHE A 50 -15.39 -18.17 61.45
C PHE A 50 -14.47 -17.59 62.52
N PRO A 51 -13.38 -16.88 62.15
CA PRO A 51 -12.48 -16.31 63.12
C PRO A 51 -13.20 -15.31 64.04
N ALA A 52 -12.75 -15.20 65.30
CA ALA A 52 -13.28 -14.23 66.25
C ALA A 52 -12.91 -12.78 65.89
N GLY A 53 -11.78 -12.58 65.21
CA GLY A 53 -11.29 -11.25 64.79
C GLY A 53 -10.22 -11.33 63.69
N GLY A 54 -9.70 -10.17 63.29
CA GLY A 54 -8.69 -10.05 62.23
C GLY A 54 -9.28 -9.60 60.90
N LYS A 55 -8.68 -10.06 59.79
CA LYS A 55 -9.14 -9.74 58.43
C LYS A 55 -9.30 -10.99 57.58
N ILE A 56 -10.27 -10.97 56.68
CA ILE A 56 -10.61 -12.08 55.79
C ILE A 56 -10.81 -11.58 54.35
N LYS A 57 -10.57 -12.45 53.38
CA LYS A 57 -10.73 -12.14 51.94
C LYS A 57 -11.84 -12.96 51.29
N CYS A 58 -12.04 -14.19 51.76
CA CYS A 58 -12.93 -15.17 51.16
C CYS A 58 -13.61 -15.96 52.27
N PHE A 59 -14.94 -16.03 52.25
CA PHE A 59 -15.74 -16.68 53.27
C PHE A 59 -17.11 -17.12 52.73
N VAL A 60 -17.84 -17.87 53.55
CA VAL A 60 -19.16 -18.42 53.20
C VAL A 60 -20.21 -18.01 54.24
N ASP A 61 -21.40 -17.64 53.79
CA ASP A 61 -22.63 -17.51 54.59
C ASP A 61 -23.51 -18.74 54.35
N LEU A 62 -23.82 -19.49 55.41
CA LEU A 62 -24.71 -20.65 55.37
C LEU A 62 -26.03 -20.33 56.07
N VAL A 63 -27.13 -20.32 55.33
CA VAL A 63 -28.49 -20.19 55.86
C VAL A 63 -29.23 -21.51 55.68
N SER A 64 -29.49 -22.21 56.78
CA SER A 64 -30.21 -23.50 56.79
C SER A 64 -31.71 -23.32 56.98
N ASP A 65 -32.48 -24.32 56.55
CA ASP A 65 -33.92 -24.45 56.83
C ASP A 65 -34.77 -23.22 56.41
N VAL A 66 -34.46 -22.63 55.26
CA VAL A 66 -35.23 -21.52 54.68
C VAL A 66 -36.56 -22.03 54.14
N ASP A 67 -37.64 -21.64 54.80
CA ASP A 67 -39.03 -22.07 54.54
C ASP A 67 -39.80 -21.06 53.65
N ILE A 68 -39.07 -20.37 52.77
CA ILE A 68 -39.60 -19.34 51.87
C ILE A 68 -39.39 -19.83 50.43
N GLU A 69 -40.38 -19.60 49.57
CA GLU A 69 -40.25 -19.87 48.14
C GLU A 69 -39.11 -19.05 47.53
N VAL A 70 -38.26 -19.70 46.71
CA VAL A 70 -37.06 -19.07 46.15
C VAL A 70 -37.44 -18.17 44.97
N PRO A 71 -37.28 -16.83 45.06
CA PRO A 71 -37.68 -15.90 44.01
C PRO A 71 -36.61 -15.83 42.90
N LYS A 72 -36.43 -16.92 42.15
CA LYS A 72 -35.34 -17.10 41.16
C LYS A 72 -35.21 -15.94 40.16
N ALA A 73 -36.33 -15.40 39.67
CA ALA A 73 -36.33 -14.29 38.71
C ALA A 73 -35.74 -13.01 39.31
N VAL A 74 -36.18 -12.64 40.52
CA VAL A 74 -35.68 -11.46 41.25
C VAL A 74 -34.20 -11.62 41.61
N ILE A 75 -33.78 -12.83 41.97
CA ILE A 75 -32.37 -13.13 42.20
C ILE A 75 -31.58 -12.90 40.90
N LYS A 76 -31.99 -13.49 39.77
CA LYS A 76 -31.29 -13.31 38.48
C LYS A 76 -31.17 -11.83 38.11
N GLU A 77 -32.25 -11.07 38.23
CA GLU A 77 -32.27 -9.64 37.96
C GLU A 77 -31.30 -8.87 38.86
N GLY A 78 -31.38 -9.04 40.18
CA GLY A 78 -30.48 -8.38 41.14
C GLY A 78 -29.00 -8.70 40.92
N PHE A 79 -28.70 -9.92 40.48
CA PHE A 79 -27.34 -10.32 40.11
C PHE A 79 -26.87 -9.69 38.79
N GLN A 80 -27.75 -9.52 37.81
CA GLN A 80 -27.45 -8.86 36.53
C GLN A 80 -27.29 -7.34 36.68
N SER A 81 -28.13 -6.70 37.49
CA SER A 81 -28.08 -5.27 37.80
C SER A 81 -27.04 -4.92 38.86
N LYS A 82 -26.43 -5.92 39.51
CA LYS A 82 -25.49 -5.77 40.64
C LYS A 82 -26.10 -5.06 41.86
N THR A 83 -27.41 -5.19 42.06
CA THR A 83 -28.15 -4.66 43.21
C THR A 83 -28.39 -5.77 44.24
N TYR A 84 -27.30 -6.31 44.80
CA TYR A 84 -27.33 -7.48 45.69
C TYR A 84 -28.08 -7.27 47.01
N GLU A 85 -28.16 -6.02 47.46
CA GLU A 85 -28.91 -5.58 48.63
C GLU A 85 -30.44 -5.55 48.40
N ASP A 86 -30.87 -5.42 47.15
CA ASP A 86 -32.31 -5.36 46.79
C ASP A 86 -32.91 -6.77 46.63
N ILE A 87 -32.06 -7.80 46.66
CA ILE A 87 -32.49 -9.20 46.61
C ILE A 87 -33.15 -9.57 47.96
N PRO A 88 -34.37 -10.14 47.97
CA PRO A 88 -35.08 -10.47 49.19
C PRO A 88 -34.27 -11.33 50.17
N ALA A 89 -34.41 -11.05 51.47
CA ALA A 89 -33.82 -11.88 52.51
C ALA A 89 -34.40 -13.30 52.48
N PRO A 90 -33.60 -14.35 52.74
CA PRO A 90 -32.17 -14.32 53.07
C PRO A 90 -31.27 -14.51 51.84
N PHE A 91 -31.75 -14.29 50.62
CA PHE A 91 -31.02 -14.62 49.38
C PHE A 91 -29.99 -13.55 48.97
N GLY A 92 -30.22 -12.29 49.34
CA GLY A 92 -29.27 -11.18 49.15
C GLY A 92 -28.24 -11.02 50.26
N MET A 93 -27.64 -9.83 50.33
CA MET A 93 -26.75 -9.44 51.44
C MET A 93 -27.54 -8.76 52.56
N LYS A 94 -27.07 -8.91 53.81
CA LYS A 94 -27.73 -8.29 54.96
C LYS A 94 -27.47 -6.79 55.09
N SER A 95 -26.33 -6.33 54.58
CA SER A 95 -25.91 -4.93 54.59
C SER A 95 -25.23 -4.56 53.29
N LYS A 96 -25.22 -3.27 52.96
CA LYS A 96 -24.59 -2.75 51.73
C LYS A 96 -23.07 -2.71 51.89
N ILE A 97 -22.35 -3.14 50.86
CA ILE A 97 -20.89 -3.04 50.81
C ILE A 97 -20.43 -1.99 49.79
N THR A 98 -19.33 -1.31 50.11
CA THR A 98 -18.65 -0.41 49.20
C THR A 98 -17.42 -1.09 48.61
N GLY A 99 -17.28 -1.01 47.29
CA GLY A 99 -16.13 -1.55 46.56
C GLY A 99 -16.40 -2.87 45.82
N PRO A 100 -15.46 -3.28 44.96
CA PRO A 100 -15.61 -4.46 44.12
C PRO A 100 -15.53 -5.74 44.94
N PHE A 101 -16.42 -6.69 44.66
CA PHE A 101 -16.40 -8.04 45.21
C PHE A 101 -16.99 -9.03 44.20
N LYS A 102 -16.79 -10.31 44.46
CA LYS A 102 -17.40 -11.41 43.71
C LYS A 102 -18.22 -12.29 44.64
N LEU A 103 -19.34 -12.79 44.14
CA LEU A 103 -20.32 -13.55 44.91
C LEU A 103 -20.79 -14.76 44.10
N ASP A 104 -20.66 -15.95 44.65
CA ASP A 104 -21.32 -17.14 44.12
C ASP A 104 -22.44 -17.57 45.09
N ILE A 105 -23.62 -17.93 44.59
CA ILE A 105 -24.73 -18.45 45.41
C ILE A 105 -25.17 -19.83 44.91
N ALA A 106 -25.45 -20.73 45.86
CA ALA A 106 -26.12 -22.00 45.63
C ALA A 106 -27.33 -22.13 46.58
N ILE A 107 -28.48 -22.53 46.04
CA ILE A 107 -29.72 -22.75 46.77
C ILE A 107 -30.19 -24.19 46.51
N MET A 108 -30.20 -25.01 47.55
CA MET A 108 -30.48 -26.45 47.46
C MET A 108 -31.74 -26.80 48.24
N LEU A 109 -32.57 -27.69 47.69
CA LEU A 109 -33.74 -28.24 48.39
C LEU A 109 -33.29 -29.36 49.34
N GLN A 110 -33.73 -29.29 50.58
CA GLN A 110 -33.51 -30.30 51.62
C GLN A 110 -34.65 -31.33 51.65
N GLN A 111 -34.41 -32.48 52.29
CA GLN A 111 -35.41 -33.56 52.40
C GLN A 111 -36.67 -33.14 53.19
N ASN A 112 -36.56 -32.16 54.08
CA ASN A 112 -37.67 -31.61 54.86
C ASN A 112 -38.53 -30.59 54.08
N GLY A 113 -38.25 -30.37 52.79
CA GLY A 113 -38.95 -29.41 51.94
C GLY A 113 -38.45 -27.96 52.03
N LYS A 114 -37.50 -27.68 52.93
CA LYS A 114 -36.90 -26.35 53.10
C LYS A 114 -35.64 -26.20 52.24
N HIS A 115 -35.07 -24.99 52.20
CA HIS A 115 -33.89 -24.70 51.40
C HIS A 115 -32.65 -24.42 52.25
N THR A 116 -31.48 -24.83 51.75
CA THR A 116 -30.17 -24.34 52.21
C THR A 116 -29.65 -23.31 51.23
N VAL A 117 -29.27 -22.13 51.72
CA VAL A 117 -28.65 -21.05 50.93
C VAL A 117 -27.18 -20.95 51.33
N ILE A 118 -26.29 -21.06 50.35
CA ILE A 118 -24.84 -20.94 50.52
C ILE A 118 -24.36 -19.77 49.68
N LYS A 119 -23.68 -18.81 50.30
CA LYS A 119 -23.14 -17.64 49.60
C LYS A 119 -21.64 -17.54 49.80
N LEU A 120 -20.88 -17.62 48.73
CA LEU A 120 -19.42 -17.55 48.73
C LEU A 120 -18.98 -16.15 48.32
N PHE A 121 -18.39 -15.43 49.27
CA PHE A 121 -17.88 -14.08 49.08
C PHE A 121 -16.39 -14.10 48.73
N HIS A 122 -15.98 -13.29 47.76
CA HIS A 122 -14.58 -13.08 47.39
C HIS A 122 -14.28 -11.59 47.18
N PHE A 123 -13.49 -11.02 48.08
CA PHE A 123 -13.04 -9.63 47.98
C PHE A 123 -11.64 -9.54 47.38
N PRO A 124 -11.29 -8.46 46.65
CA PRO A 124 -9.93 -8.25 46.17
C PRO A 124 -8.98 -7.86 47.31
N GLN A 125 -9.49 -7.14 48.31
CA GLN A 125 -8.76 -6.70 49.50
C GLN A 125 -9.27 -7.41 50.76
N LEU A 126 -8.42 -7.44 51.79
CA LEU A 126 -8.76 -7.99 53.11
C LEU A 126 -9.75 -7.06 53.83
N MET A 127 -10.89 -7.59 54.28
CA MET A 127 -11.89 -6.87 55.07
C MET A 127 -11.87 -7.30 56.53
N LYS A 128 -12.33 -6.43 57.45
CA LYS A 128 -12.46 -6.79 58.87
C LYS A 128 -13.48 -7.91 59.04
N VAL A 129 -13.19 -8.85 59.93
CA VAL A 129 -14.06 -10.00 60.22
C VAL A 129 -15.45 -9.57 60.72
N ASP A 130 -15.55 -8.52 61.54
CA ASP A 130 -16.86 -8.03 62.00
C ASP A 130 -17.72 -7.51 60.85
N ALA A 131 -17.12 -6.74 59.93
CA ALA A 131 -17.80 -6.26 58.74
C ALA A 131 -18.22 -7.41 57.81
N ALA A 132 -17.45 -8.50 57.75
CA ALA A 132 -17.84 -9.69 57.00
C ALA A 132 -19.04 -10.39 57.65
N ARG A 133 -19.09 -10.46 58.99
CA ARG A 133 -20.21 -11.02 59.75
C ARG A 133 -21.50 -10.23 59.55
N ASP A 134 -21.40 -8.91 59.42
CA ASP A 134 -22.55 -8.02 59.17
C ASP A 134 -23.19 -8.20 57.78
N LEU A 135 -22.52 -8.90 56.85
CA LEU A 135 -23.08 -9.25 55.54
C LEU A 135 -23.92 -10.54 55.56
N CYS A 136 -23.67 -11.41 56.53
CA CYS A 136 -24.23 -12.75 56.62
C CYS A 136 -25.62 -12.75 57.26
N TYR A 137 -26.55 -13.52 56.68
CA TYR A 137 -27.84 -13.79 57.31
C TYR A 137 -27.78 -15.01 58.23
N GLY A 138 -26.96 -15.99 57.87
CA GLY A 138 -26.82 -17.24 58.60
C GLY A 138 -25.48 -17.35 59.31
N THR A 139 -24.96 -18.58 59.39
CA THR A 139 -23.69 -18.87 60.07
C THR A 139 -22.53 -18.65 59.11
N PRO A 140 -21.60 -17.74 59.42
CA PRO A 140 -20.43 -17.52 58.59
C PRO A 140 -19.38 -18.63 58.82
N TYR A 141 -18.62 -18.97 57.77
CA TYR A 141 -17.50 -19.90 57.81
C TYR A 141 -16.34 -19.38 56.97
N CYS A 142 -15.11 -19.73 57.35
CA CYS A 142 -13.93 -19.44 56.54
C CYS A 142 -13.40 -20.72 55.87
N PHE A 143 -12.52 -20.60 54.89
CA PHE A 143 -11.95 -21.77 54.21
C PHE A 143 -10.65 -22.23 54.85
N ASN A 144 -10.45 -23.56 54.91
CA ASN A 144 -9.18 -24.16 55.24
C ASN A 144 -8.22 -24.01 54.04
N TRP A 145 -7.35 -23.00 54.08
CA TRP A 145 -6.37 -22.74 53.02
C TRP A 145 -5.08 -23.58 53.12
N GLN A 146 -5.07 -24.65 53.92
CA GLN A 146 -3.89 -25.52 54.02
C GLN A 146 -3.50 -26.13 52.65
N GLY A 147 -2.33 -25.74 52.15
CA GLY A 147 -1.79 -26.16 50.86
C GLY A 147 -1.59 -25.00 49.87
N GLU A 148 -1.48 -25.32 48.58
CA GLU A 148 -1.35 -24.29 47.54
C GLU A 148 -2.69 -23.56 47.33
N VAL A 149 -2.71 -22.25 47.59
CA VAL A 149 -3.92 -21.40 47.52
C VAL A 149 -4.63 -21.49 46.17
N LYS A 150 -3.89 -21.55 45.06
CA LYS A 150 -4.47 -21.67 43.71
C LYS A 150 -5.24 -22.97 43.56
N THR A 151 -4.65 -24.09 43.98
CA THR A 151 -5.26 -25.42 43.94
C THR A 151 -6.46 -25.49 44.87
N MET A 152 -6.37 -24.92 46.08
CA MET A 152 -7.49 -24.88 47.01
C MET A 152 -8.67 -24.07 46.49
N LYS A 153 -8.42 -22.94 45.82
CA LYS A 153 -9.46 -22.18 45.13
C LYS A 153 -10.19 -23.05 44.09
N LYS A 154 -9.46 -23.87 43.32
CA LYS A 154 -10.09 -24.83 42.40
C LYS A 154 -10.92 -25.87 43.15
N CYS A 155 -10.42 -26.44 44.23
CA CYS A 155 -11.17 -27.42 45.03
C CYS A 155 -12.49 -26.84 45.55
N ILE A 156 -12.47 -25.63 46.11
CA ILE A 156 -13.66 -24.94 46.63
C ILE A 156 -14.73 -24.79 45.54
N HIS A 157 -14.38 -24.24 44.38
CA HIS A 157 -15.36 -24.05 43.30
C HIS A 157 -15.80 -25.37 42.66
N PHE A 158 -14.98 -26.42 42.72
CA PHE A 158 -15.30 -27.75 42.20
C PHE A 158 -16.36 -28.45 43.04
N VAL A 159 -16.24 -28.31 44.38
CA VAL A 159 -17.26 -28.76 45.32
C VAL A 159 -18.51 -27.91 45.19
N PHE A 160 -18.37 -26.58 45.10
CA PHE A 160 -19.49 -25.65 44.96
C PHE A 160 -20.36 -25.97 43.74
N GLU A 161 -19.76 -26.24 42.58
CA GLU A 161 -20.50 -26.66 41.38
C GLU A 161 -21.30 -27.96 41.60
N ARG A 162 -20.77 -28.88 42.40
CA ARG A 162 -21.38 -30.19 42.70
C ARG A 162 -22.39 -30.18 43.83
N LEU A 163 -22.63 -29.03 44.45
CA LEU A 163 -23.77 -28.83 45.35
C LEU A 163 -25.12 -28.93 44.59
N GLY A 164 -25.11 -28.69 43.28
CA GLY A 164 -26.32 -28.66 42.46
C GLY A 164 -27.30 -27.56 42.90
N GLY A 165 -28.58 -27.78 42.67
CA GLY A 165 -29.63 -26.80 42.97
C GLY A 165 -29.65 -25.62 42.00
N PHE A 166 -30.20 -24.49 42.47
CA PHE A 166 -30.18 -23.22 41.74
C PHE A 166 -28.91 -22.44 42.09
N GLN A 167 -28.07 -22.17 41.09
CA GLN A 167 -26.77 -21.53 41.30
C GLN A 167 -26.59 -20.26 40.45
N CYS A 168 -26.00 -19.23 41.06
CA CYS A 168 -25.54 -18.01 40.40
C CYS A 168 -24.03 -17.92 40.58
N ARG A 169 -23.25 -18.11 39.52
CA ARG A 169 -21.79 -18.28 39.59
C ARG A 169 -21.05 -17.23 38.78
N GLN A 170 -20.24 -16.44 39.47
CA GLN A 170 -19.20 -15.58 38.94
C GLN A 170 -17.87 -16.31 38.75
N HIS A 171 -17.66 -17.47 39.38
CA HIS A 171 -16.48 -18.30 39.13
C HIS A 171 -16.85 -19.56 38.34
N VAL A 172 -16.22 -19.75 37.19
CA VAL A 172 -16.46 -20.88 36.28
C VAL A 172 -15.16 -21.62 35.96
N PHE A 173 -15.27 -22.93 35.69
CA PHE A 173 -14.13 -23.71 35.20
C PHE A 173 -13.96 -23.58 33.69
N ARG A 174 -12.70 -23.53 33.25
CA ARG A 174 -12.32 -23.78 31.86
C ARG A 174 -11.14 -24.75 31.80
N GLN A 175 -10.99 -25.43 30.67
CA GLN A 175 -9.82 -26.27 30.44
C GLN A 175 -8.59 -25.38 30.19
N SER A 176 -7.43 -25.82 30.67
CA SER A 176 -6.19 -25.03 30.58
C SER A 176 -5.75 -24.70 29.15
N GLU A 177 -6.26 -25.42 28.15
CA GLU A 177 -5.88 -25.32 26.73
C GLU A 177 -6.73 -24.33 25.89
N GLU A 178 -7.83 -23.83 26.45
CA GLU A 178 -8.79 -22.97 25.73
C GLU A 178 -8.30 -21.51 25.58
N GLY A 179 -7.27 -21.09 26.33
CA GLY A 179 -6.75 -19.71 26.29
C GLY A 179 -7.71 -18.68 26.90
N LYS A 180 -7.32 -17.39 26.88
CA LYS A 180 -8.20 -16.28 27.29
C LYS A 180 -9.04 -15.79 26.10
N PRO A 181 -10.36 -15.59 26.26
CA PRO A 181 -11.22 -14.91 25.28
C PRO A 181 -10.75 -13.50 24.94
N GLU A 182 -11.13 -13.03 23.75
CA GLU A 182 -10.80 -11.69 23.25
C GLU A 182 -11.25 -10.56 24.20
N SER A 183 -12.45 -10.69 24.78
CA SER A 183 -13.04 -9.73 25.72
C SER A 183 -12.34 -9.66 27.08
N GLU A 184 -11.44 -10.60 27.38
CA GLU A 184 -10.77 -10.74 28.68
C GLU A 184 -9.26 -10.44 28.62
N ARG A 185 -8.76 -10.01 27.45
CA ARG A 185 -7.37 -9.55 27.28
C ARG A 185 -7.26 -8.10 27.76
N SER A 186 -6.27 -7.83 28.59
CA SER A 186 -5.95 -6.48 29.07
C SER A 186 -5.41 -5.59 27.93
N GLN A 187 -5.50 -4.27 28.11
CA GLN A 187 -4.91 -3.33 27.16
C GLN A 187 -3.40 -3.56 27.00
N GLU A 188 -2.68 -3.83 28.09
CA GLU A 188 -1.24 -4.09 28.05
C GLU A 188 -0.90 -5.37 27.27
N GLU A 189 -1.74 -6.42 27.37
CA GLU A 189 -1.60 -7.64 26.57
C GLU A 189 -1.87 -7.37 25.08
N TRP A 190 -2.82 -6.48 24.77
CA TRP A 190 -3.07 -6.04 23.39
C TRP A 190 -1.89 -5.26 22.83
N ASP A 191 -1.43 -4.23 23.53
CA ASP A 191 -0.32 -3.38 23.10
C ASP A 191 0.94 -4.21 22.88
N PHE A 192 1.27 -5.09 23.83
CA PHE A 192 2.42 -6.00 23.70
C PHE A 192 2.30 -6.96 22.51
N GLY A 193 1.09 -7.43 22.20
CA GLY A 193 0.86 -8.27 21.02
C GLY A 193 0.97 -7.50 19.70
N PHE A 194 0.51 -6.25 19.65
CA PHE A 194 0.71 -5.38 18.48
C PHE A 194 2.18 -5.00 18.30
N ASP A 195 2.90 -4.65 19.37
CA ASP A 195 4.35 -4.41 19.36
C ASP A 195 5.11 -5.63 18.83
N PHE A 196 4.70 -6.83 19.27
CA PHE A 196 5.27 -8.07 18.79
C PHE A 196 5.05 -8.27 17.28
N ILE A 197 3.84 -7.97 16.77
CA ILE A 197 3.53 -8.01 15.34
C ILE A 197 4.36 -6.96 14.58
N GLU A 198 4.51 -5.75 15.11
CA GLU A 198 5.29 -4.69 14.48
C GLU A 198 6.78 -5.06 14.35
N LEU A 199 7.34 -5.66 15.40
CA LEU A 199 8.75 -6.03 15.50
C LEU A 199 9.11 -7.32 14.74
N ASN A 200 8.23 -8.32 14.78
CA ASN A 200 8.52 -9.68 14.29
C ASN A 200 7.66 -10.12 13.11
N GLY A 201 6.62 -9.36 12.78
CA GLY A 201 5.68 -9.65 11.71
C GLY A 201 6.32 -9.50 10.32
N PRO A 202 6.07 -10.44 9.40
CA PRO A 202 6.58 -10.33 8.04
C PRO A 202 5.88 -9.18 7.28
N ARG A 203 6.67 -8.28 6.70
CA ARG A 203 6.19 -7.14 5.89
C ARG A 203 5.74 -7.52 4.47
N GLU A 204 6.03 -8.74 4.02
CA GLU A 204 5.73 -9.22 2.66
C GLU A 204 5.05 -10.60 2.70
N ASN A 205 4.09 -10.84 1.78
CA ASN A 205 3.37 -12.12 1.70
C ASN A 205 3.88 -13.08 0.61
N ILE A 206 5.14 -12.94 0.19
CA ILE A 206 5.74 -13.83 -0.81
C ILE A 206 5.75 -15.27 -0.27
N LYS A 207 5.35 -16.25 -1.10
CA LYS A 207 5.28 -17.68 -0.73
C LYS A 207 4.43 -17.95 0.53
N ASN A 208 3.34 -17.19 0.71
CA ASN A 208 2.43 -17.30 1.86
C ASN A 208 3.13 -17.06 3.21
N ARG A 209 4.18 -16.22 3.24
CA ARG A 209 4.94 -15.97 4.47
C ARG A 209 4.08 -15.36 5.58
N MET A 210 3.17 -14.42 5.26
CA MET A 210 2.25 -13.87 6.26
C MET A 210 1.30 -14.95 6.77
N LEU A 211 0.67 -15.72 5.87
CA LEU A 211 -0.23 -16.79 6.27
C LEU A 211 0.45 -17.82 7.17
N ARG A 212 1.65 -18.30 6.78
CA ARG A 212 2.45 -19.23 7.59
C ARG A 212 2.78 -18.65 8.96
N TRP A 213 3.20 -17.39 9.01
CA TRP A 213 3.54 -16.72 10.27
C TRP A 213 2.30 -16.58 11.16
N VAL A 214 1.15 -16.17 10.61
CA VAL A 214 -0.13 -16.12 11.35
C VAL A 214 -0.46 -17.49 11.92
N THR A 215 -0.42 -18.55 11.11
CA THR A 215 -0.73 -19.92 11.56
C THR A 215 0.20 -20.36 12.70
N VAL A 216 1.50 -20.14 12.57
CA VAL A 216 2.49 -20.52 13.58
C VAL A 216 2.31 -19.71 14.86
N GLN A 217 2.28 -18.38 14.78
CA GLN A 217 2.29 -17.52 15.95
C GLN A 217 0.97 -17.49 16.71
N THR A 218 -0.16 -17.69 16.03
CA THR A 218 -1.46 -17.83 16.72
C THR A 218 -1.64 -19.22 17.36
N SER A 219 -0.83 -20.21 16.98
CA SER A 219 -0.86 -21.57 17.53
C SER A 219 0.27 -21.88 18.52
N ASN A 220 1.31 -21.04 18.58
CA ASN A 220 2.44 -21.22 19.47
C ASN A 220 2.13 -20.69 20.89
N LYS A 221 2.22 -21.54 21.92
CA LYS A 221 1.92 -21.18 23.32
C LYS A 221 2.85 -20.09 23.88
N ASP A 222 4.07 -19.98 23.36
CA ASP A 222 5.06 -18.99 23.80
C ASP A 222 4.96 -17.67 23.03
N SER A 223 4.06 -17.58 22.06
CA SER A 223 3.84 -16.37 21.26
C SER A 223 2.98 -15.36 22.03
N PRO A 224 3.34 -14.07 22.04
CA PRO A 224 2.51 -12.99 22.59
C PRO A 224 1.10 -12.92 21.99
N ILE A 225 0.94 -13.43 20.75
CA ILE A 225 -0.33 -13.43 20.02
C ILE A 225 -0.99 -14.83 19.97
N PHE A 226 -0.64 -15.72 20.90
CA PHE A 226 -1.27 -17.04 21.01
C PHE A 226 -2.79 -16.91 21.14
N ARG A 227 -3.52 -17.65 20.28
CA ARG A 227 -4.99 -17.63 20.17
C ARG A 227 -5.60 -16.25 19.87
N TRP A 228 -4.85 -15.31 19.30
CA TRP A 228 -5.45 -14.11 18.73
C TRP A 228 -6.29 -14.47 17.49
N PRO A 229 -7.34 -13.68 17.17
CA PRO A 229 -8.11 -13.89 15.94
C PRO A 229 -7.19 -13.79 14.71
N PRO A 230 -7.10 -14.83 13.86
CA PRO A 230 -6.22 -14.80 12.68
C PRO A 230 -6.52 -13.61 11.75
N VAL A 231 -7.80 -13.25 11.61
CA VAL A 231 -8.25 -12.11 10.80
C VAL A 231 -7.69 -10.78 11.31
N LEU A 232 -7.60 -10.60 12.64
CA LEU A 232 -7.04 -9.40 13.25
C LEU A 232 -5.52 -9.31 13.01
N VAL A 233 -4.81 -10.43 13.19
CA VAL A 233 -3.36 -10.50 12.96
C VAL A 233 -3.04 -10.26 11.48
N GLU A 234 -3.81 -10.85 10.57
CA GLU A 234 -3.68 -10.58 9.13
C GLU A 234 -3.94 -9.11 8.78
N LYS A 235 -4.98 -8.49 9.35
CA LYS A 235 -5.27 -7.07 9.14
C LYS A 235 -4.11 -6.20 9.62
N SER A 236 -3.54 -6.51 10.78
CA SER A 236 -2.40 -5.81 11.34
C SER A 236 -1.15 -5.96 10.46
N LEU A 237 -0.85 -7.16 9.99
CA LEU A 237 0.23 -7.40 9.03
C LEU A 237 0.02 -6.69 7.69
N ARG A 238 -1.22 -6.59 7.21
CA ARG A 238 -1.55 -5.80 6.00
C ARG A 238 -1.31 -4.32 6.20
N ASN A 239 -1.77 -3.75 7.32
CA ASN A 239 -1.52 -2.37 7.67
C ASN A 239 0.00 -2.11 7.79
N LEU A 240 0.71 -3.01 8.45
CA LEU A 240 2.16 -2.96 8.63
C LEU A 240 2.95 -3.06 7.30
N ALA A 241 2.41 -3.78 6.31
CA ALA A 241 2.98 -3.86 4.97
C ALA A 241 2.69 -2.62 4.12
N GLN A 242 1.62 -1.90 4.42
CA GLN A 242 1.25 -0.65 3.76
C GLN A 242 1.86 0.59 4.43
N ASP A 243 2.26 0.44 5.69
CA ASP A 243 2.96 1.46 6.46
C ASP A 243 4.31 1.80 5.80
N GLY A 244 4.45 3.06 5.37
CA GLY A 244 5.63 3.56 4.63
C GLY A 244 5.56 3.51 3.10
N VAL A 245 4.45 3.05 2.48
CA VAL A 245 4.25 3.21 1.03
C VAL A 245 3.80 4.65 0.73
N LEU A 246 4.77 5.53 0.46
CA LEU A 246 4.51 6.95 0.16
C LEU A 246 4.16 7.20 -1.32
N ALA A 247 4.46 6.24 -2.21
CA ALA A 247 4.12 6.33 -3.63
C ALA A 247 2.62 6.08 -3.86
N GLN A 248 1.91 7.09 -4.36
CA GLN A 248 0.49 7.00 -4.68
C GLN A 248 0.27 6.03 -5.86
N VAL A 249 -0.68 5.12 -5.70
CA VAL A 249 -1.16 4.26 -6.80
C VAL A 249 -2.21 5.03 -7.58
N HIS A 250 -2.03 5.13 -8.89
CA HIS A 250 -2.97 5.74 -9.81
C HIS A 250 -3.61 4.64 -10.67
N THR A 251 -4.95 4.51 -10.59
CA THR A 251 -5.76 3.57 -11.39
C THR A 251 -6.53 4.27 -12.50
N SER A 252 -6.60 5.60 -12.47
CA SER A 252 -7.32 6.43 -13.44
C SER A 252 -6.37 7.40 -14.14
N TRP A 253 -6.43 7.44 -15.47
CA TRP A 253 -5.67 8.34 -16.32
C TRP A 253 -6.41 8.55 -17.64
N CYS A 254 -6.67 9.81 -18.00
CA CYS A 254 -7.57 10.19 -19.10
C CYS A 254 -6.95 10.16 -20.51
N LEU A 255 -5.63 9.98 -20.62
CA LEU A 255 -4.91 9.95 -21.89
C LEU A 255 -4.41 8.54 -22.22
N THR A 256 -4.21 8.30 -23.51
CA THR A 256 -3.66 7.07 -24.08
C THR A 256 -2.46 7.37 -24.97
N LEU A 257 -1.84 6.36 -25.56
CA LEU A 257 -0.82 6.57 -26.60
C LEU A 257 -1.37 7.28 -27.84
N TYR A 258 -2.68 7.21 -28.10
CA TYR A 258 -3.33 7.91 -29.22
C TYR A 258 -3.24 9.44 -29.09
N ASP A 259 -3.04 9.94 -27.88
CA ASP A 259 -3.00 11.37 -27.55
C ASP A 259 -1.59 11.99 -27.68
N ILE A 260 -0.57 11.17 -27.93
CA ILE A 260 0.85 11.57 -28.04
C ILE A 260 1.15 12.01 -29.48
N ASP A 261 1.93 13.09 -29.66
CA ASP A 261 2.37 13.57 -30.98
C ASP A 261 3.00 12.43 -31.80
N VAL A 262 2.64 12.36 -33.09
CA VAL A 262 3.01 11.24 -33.94
C VAL A 262 4.51 11.02 -34.04
N ARG A 263 5.32 12.08 -33.98
CA ARG A 263 6.78 11.98 -34.10
C ARG A 263 7.38 11.36 -32.84
N VAL A 264 6.81 11.71 -31.69
CA VAL A 264 7.17 11.15 -30.39
C VAL A 264 6.75 9.68 -30.34
N LEU A 265 5.53 9.37 -30.76
CA LEU A 265 5.03 7.99 -30.76
C LEU A 265 5.81 7.09 -31.74
N LYS A 266 6.16 7.60 -32.93
CA LYS A 266 7.04 6.89 -33.88
C LYS A 266 8.45 6.67 -33.32
N ALA A 267 8.97 7.60 -32.52
CA ALA A 267 10.25 7.44 -31.83
C ALA A 267 10.19 6.40 -30.71
N LEU A 268 9.07 6.32 -30.00
CA LEU A 268 8.84 5.33 -28.93
C LEU A 268 8.60 3.92 -29.47
N ALA A 269 7.90 3.77 -30.60
CA ALA A 269 7.54 2.49 -31.20
C ALA A 269 8.65 1.42 -31.23
N PRO A 270 9.87 1.70 -31.75
CA PRO A 270 10.96 0.72 -31.77
C PRO A 270 11.50 0.34 -30.37
N LEU A 271 11.17 1.11 -29.34
CA LEU A 271 11.69 0.90 -27.98
C LEU A 271 10.78 -0.03 -27.15
N PHE A 272 9.49 -0.14 -27.50
CA PHE A 272 8.48 -0.84 -26.70
C PHE A 272 8.86 -2.28 -26.36
N SER A 273 9.33 -3.06 -27.36
CA SER A 273 9.73 -4.45 -27.17
C SER A 273 10.83 -4.65 -26.12
N SER A 274 11.60 -3.60 -25.82
CA SER A 274 12.70 -3.65 -24.85
C SER A 274 12.34 -3.11 -23.46
N PHE A 275 11.13 -2.60 -23.22
CA PHE A 275 10.72 -2.09 -21.91
C PHE A 275 10.62 -3.16 -20.80
N SER A 276 10.67 -4.44 -21.17
CA SER A 276 10.86 -5.54 -20.20
C SER A 276 12.30 -5.65 -19.68
N GLU A 277 13.25 -4.89 -20.23
CA GLU A 277 14.67 -4.96 -19.88
C GLU A 277 15.33 -3.59 -19.72
N LYS A 278 14.73 -2.53 -20.28
CA LYS A 278 15.25 -1.17 -20.30
C LYS A 278 14.23 -0.19 -19.72
N ALA A 279 14.73 0.79 -18.97
CA ALA A 279 13.95 1.92 -18.48
C ALA A 279 13.75 3.00 -19.55
N LEU A 280 12.86 3.96 -19.29
CA LEU A 280 12.64 5.15 -20.10
C LEU A 280 12.94 6.42 -19.29
N GLY A 281 13.82 7.26 -19.81
CA GLY A 281 14.10 8.60 -19.29
C GLY A 281 13.53 9.67 -20.19
N LEU A 282 12.68 10.55 -19.66
CA LEU A 282 12.12 11.70 -20.37
C LEU A 282 12.74 12.98 -19.82
N PHE A 283 13.46 13.72 -20.66
CA PHE A 283 14.15 14.96 -20.31
C PHE A 283 13.57 16.14 -21.09
N GLY A 284 13.65 17.34 -20.53
CA GLY A 284 13.26 18.58 -21.20
C GLY A 284 12.67 19.63 -20.26
N GLU A 285 12.35 20.81 -20.77
CA GLU A 285 11.84 21.93 -19.95
C GLU A 285 10.49 21.60 -19.24
N PRO A 286 10.16 22.29 -18.14
CA PRO A 286 8.81 22.24 -17.57
C PRO A 286 7.74 22.57 -18.63
N GLY A 287 6.61 21.87 -18.58
CA GLY A 287 5.54 22.04 -19.56
C GLY A 287 5.76 21.34 -20.91
N ALA A 288 6.89 20.66 -21.12
CA ALA A 288 7.17 19.89 -22.34
C ALA A 288 6.27 18.67 -22.58
N GLY A 289 5.37 18.29 -21.67
CA GLY A 289 4.52 17.10 -21.82
C GLY A 289 5.16 15.78 -21.35
N LYS A 290 6.25 15.82 -20.57
CA LYS A 290 6.96 14.61 -20.08
C LYS A 290 6.07 13.72 -19.20
N THR A 291 5.50 14.30 -18.14
CA THR A 291 4.60 13.61 -17.20
C THR A 291 3.41 12.94 -17.89
N PRO A 292 2.64 13.61 -18.78
CA PRO A 292 1.54 12.94 -19.44
C PRO A 292 1.99 11.81 -20.38
N VAL A 293 3.13 11.95 -21.07
CA VAL A 293 3.71 10.85 -21.86
C VAL A 293 4.12 9.67 -20.97
N ALA A 294 4.80 9.92 -19.85
CA ALA A 294 5.20 8.87 -18.91
C ALA A 294 3.99 8.08 -18.39
N ARG A 295 2.93 8.77 -17.97
CA ARG A 295 1.70 8.16 -17.46
C ARG A 295 0.96 7.37 -18.53
N SER A 296 0.84 7.91 -19.75
CA SER A 296 0.22 7.19 -20.88
C SER A 296 0.99 5.91 -21.24
N VAL A 297 2.32 5.97 -21.30
CA VAL A 297 3.16 4.77 -21.54
C VAL A 297 3.02 3.76 -20.41
N ALA A 298 3.03 4.20 -19.16
CA ALA A 298 2.86 3.31 -18.01
C ALA A 298 1.50 2.59 -18.01
N MET A 299 0.41 3.33 -18.26
CA MET A 299 -0.93 2.75 -18.35
C MET A 299 -1.05 1.76 -19.50
N ALA A 300 -0.48 2.09 -20.67
CA ALA A 300 -0.47 1.21 -21.83
C ALA A 300 0.27 -0.11 -21.57
N LEU A 301 1.44 -0.05 -20.91
CA LEU A 301 2.20 -1.24 -20.52
C LEU A 301 1.48 -2.06 -19.44
N SER A 302 0.86 -1.40 -18.46
CA SER A 302 0.04 -2.07 -17.44
C SER A 302 -1.10 -2.86 -18.07
N ARG A 303 -1.89 -2.23 -18.96
CA ARG A 303 -2.94 -2.88 -19.76
C ARG A 303 -2.41 -4.06 -20.56
N TYR A 304 -1.31 -3.88 -21.28
CA TYR A 304 -0.70 -4.95 -22.07
C TYR A 304 -0.32 -6.17 -21.23
N TYR A 305 0.36 -5.98 -20.09
CA TYR A 305 0.78 -7.11 -19.27
C TYR A 305 -0.40 -7.80 -18.59
N ILE A 306 -1.41 -7.05 -18.10
CA ILE A 306 -2.65 -7.61 -17.55
C ILE A 306 -3.34 -8.49 -18.60
N ASN A 307 -3.45 -7.99 -19.83
CA ASN A 307 -4.05 -8.72 -20.93
C ASN A 307 -3.28 -10.01 -21.26
N ARG A 308 -1.94 -9.92 -21.31
CA ARG A 308 -1.06 -11.04 -21.65
C ARG A 308 -1.13 -12.18 -20.63
N ILE A 309 -1.35 -11.89 -19.34
CA ILE A 309 -1.44 -12.91 -18.29
C ILE A 309 -2.87 -13.38 -18.00
N GLY A 310 -3.86 -12.89 -18.77
CA GLY A 310 -5.26 -13.31 -18.63
C GLY A 310 -5.95 -12.83 -17.36
N LYS A 311 -5.58 -11.65 -16.83
CA LYS A 311 -6.13 -11.10 -15.58
C LYS A 311 -7.06 -9.90 -15.80
N GLN A 312 -7.65 -9.79 -16.98
CA GLN A 312 -8.65 -8.76 -17.27
C GLN A 312 -9.83 -8.90 -16.30
N GLY A 313 -10.27 -7.79 -15.70
CA GLY A 313 -11.37 -7.77 -14.72
C GLY A 313 -10.99 -8.16 -13.29
N GLU A 314 -9.82 -8.80 -13.07
CA GLU A 314 -9.28 -9.08 -11.73
C GLU A 314 -8.31 -7.99 -11.25
N VAL A 315 -7.55 -7.42 -12.18
CA VAL A 315 -6.52 -6.41 -11.89
C VAL A 315 -6.80 -5.17 -12.72
N GLU A 316 -6.92 -4.03 -12.05
CA GLU A 316 -7.04 -2.74 -12.71
C GLU A 316 -5.67 -2.25 -13.20
N PRO A 317 -5.59 -1.72 -14.44
CA PRO A 317 -4.39 -1.04 -14.92
C PRO A 317 -4.01 0.10 -13.99
N SER A 318 -2.74 0.16 -13.61
CA SER A 318 -2.26 1.16 -12.65
C SER A 318 -0.77 1.43 -12.78
N PHE A 319 -0.33 2.56 -12.24
CA PHE A 319 1.08 2.88 -12.02
C PHE A 319 1.29 3.49 -10.62
N ARG A 320 2.53 3.52 -10.15
CA ARG A 320 2.91 4.33 -8.97
C ARG A 320 3.76 5.50 -9.41
N GLN A 321 3.55 6.65 -8.79
CA GLN A 321 4.38 7.83 -9.00
C GLN A 321 4.98 8.31 -7.68
N ALA A 322 6.24 8.73 -7.71
CA ALA A 322 6.90 9.34 -6.57
C ALA A 322 8.03 10.30 -6.98
N SER A 323 8.30 11.28 -6.12
CA SER A 323 9.41 12.24 -6.27
C SER A 323 10.74 11.75 -5.71
N GLU A 324 10.74 10.64 -4.98
CA GLU A 324 11.94 10.00 -4.44
C GLU A 324 11.90 8.49 -4.65
N PHE A 325 13.05 7.89 -4.97
CA PHE A 325 13.14 6.44 -5.13
C PHE A 325 12.76 5.66 -3.86
N ASP A 326 12.94 6.28 -2.70
CA ASP A 326 12.62 5.67 -1.42
C ASP A 326 11.13 5.64 -1.11
N PHE A 327 10.32 6.44 -1.79
CA PHE A 327 8.87 6.41 -1.59
C PHE A 327 8.21 5.18 -2.22
N PHE A 328 8.95 4.43 -3.06
CA PHE A 328 8.55 3.11 -3.55
C PHE A 328 8.78 1.98 -2.54
N ARG A 329 9.23 2.28 -1.30
CA ARG A 329 9.34 1.31 -0.20
C ARG A 329 7.97 0.79 0.23
N GLY A 330 7.97 -0.22 1.12
CA GLY A 330 6.78 -0.85 1.70
C GLY A 330 6.12 -1.89 0.79
N GLN A 331 6.14 -1.69 -0.53
CA GLN A 331 5.60 -2.66 -1.49
C GLN A 331 6.61 -2.97 -2.60
N SER A 332 6.98 -4.24 -2.74
CA SER A 332 7.76 -4.72 -3.88
C SER A 332 7.10 -4.36 -5.20
N GLY A 333 7.91 -3.94 -6.16
CA GLY A 333 7.48 -3.66 -7.52
C GLY A 333 6.77 -4.84 -8.19
N GLN A 334 5.92 -4.53 -9.16
CA GLN A 334 5.08 -5.52 -9.85
C GLN A 334 5.12 -5.25 -11.35
N ILE A 335 5.22 -6.30 -12.17
CA ILE A 335 5.24 -6.17 -13.63
C ILE A 335 3.99 -5.45 -14.16
N LEU A 336 2.84 -5.70 -13.52
CA LEU A 336 1.56 -5.10 -13.89
C LEU A 336 1.42 -3.64 -13.47
N ARG A 337 2.33 -3.13 -12.62
CA ARG A 337 2.28 -1.77 -12.08
C ARG A 337 3.63 -1.07 -12.27
N PRO A 338 3.78 -0.33 -13.37
CA PRO A 338 4.97 0.47 -13.60
C PRO A 338 5.22 1.50 -12.50
N ASP A 339 6.50 1.82 -12.28
CA ASP A 339 6.92 2.89 -11.37
C ASP A 339 7.43 4.10 -12.16
N ILE A 340 6.98 5.29 -11.77
CA ILE A 340 7.35 6.57 -12.38
C ILE A 340 8.02 7.46 -11.34
N PHE A 341 9.32 7.75 -11.52
CA PHE A 341 9.98 8.82 -10.79
C PHE A 341 9.68 10.15 -11.48
N ASP A 342 8.93 11.04 -10.84
CA ASP A 342 8.50 12.31 -11.42
C ASP A 342 8.42 13.39 -10.33
N ASP A 343 8.51 14.66 -10.73
CA ASP A 343 8.58 15.84 -9.84
C ASP A 343 9.78 15.87 -8.85
N GLY A 344 10.67 14.88 -8.92
CA GLY A 344 11.91 14.85 -8.14
C GLY A 344 13.10 15.48 -8.87
N THR A 345 14.17 15.72 -8.12
CA THR A 345 15.43 16.26 -8.65
C THR A 345 16.41 15.11 -8.89
N LEU A 346 16.62 14.73 -10.16
CA LEU A 346 17.54 13.64 -10.52
C LEU A 346 18.99 13.87 -10.02
N PRO A 347 19.55 15.10 -10.06
CA PRO A 347 20.87 15.40 -9.51
C PRO A 347 21.05 15.13 -8.01
N GLU A 348 19.94 15.06 -7.25
CA GLU A 348 19.98 14.74 -5.82
C GLU A 348 19.99 13.22 -5.58
N GLN A 349 19.67 12.42 -6.60
CA GLN A 349 19.60 10.97 -6.48
C GLN A 349 20.97 10.32 -6.73
N PRO A 350 21.52 9.57 -5.76
CA PRO A 350 22.79 8.88 -5.95
C PRO A 350 22.73 7.90 -7.13
N PHE A 351 23.83 7.80 -7.88
CA PHE A 351 23.94 6.87 -9.02
C PHE A 351 23.60 5.43 -8.65
N LYS A 352 23.87 5.02 -7.41
CA LYS A 352 23.49 3.70 -6.93
C LYS A 352 21.98 3.46 -6.98
N LYS A 353 21.16 4.43 -6.56
CA LYS A 353 19.69 4.34 -6.61
C LYS A 353 19.22 4.40 -8.05
N LEU A 354 19.76 5.32 -8.85
CA LEU A 354 19.40 5.46 -10.27
C LEU A 354 19.74 4.21 -11.09
N LYS A 355 20.90 3.58 -10.86
CA LYS A 355 21.26 2.30 -11.49
C LYS A 355 20.32 1.18 -11.06
N ALA A 356 19.99 1.09 -9.78
CA ALA A 356 19.05 0.09 -9.29
C ALA A 356 17.66 0.28 -9.92
N PHE A 357 17.17 1.53 -9.97
CA PHE A 357 15.92 1.87 -10.61
C PHE A 357 15.95 1.56 -12.11
N THR A 358 17.00 1.90 -12.84
CA THR A 358 17.05 1.66 -14.30
C THR A 358 17.31 0.20 -14.69
N ASP A 359 17.71 -0.67 -13.76
CA ASP A 359 18.01 -2.09 -14.04
C ASP A 359 16.74 -2.97 -14.09
N VAL A 360 15.96 -2.81 -15.15
CA VAL A 360 14.70 -3.52 -15.38
C VAL A 360 14.92 -5.03 -15.66
N GLY A 361 16.05 -5.40 -16.26
CA GLY A 361 16.37 -6.79 -16.60
C GLY A 361 16.85 -7.66 -15.43
N ASN A 362 17.24 -7.06 -14.30
CA ASN A 362 17.74 -7.79 -13.14
C ASN A 362 16.62 -8.49 -12.35
N ILE A 363 16.90 -9.66 -11.78
CA ILE A 363 15.94 -10.49 -11.03
C ILE A 363 15.29 -9.68 -9.90
N GLU A 364 16.12 -9.00 -9.12
CA GLU A 364 15.72 -8.09 -8.06
C GLU A 364 16.73 -6.94 -7.98
N SER A 365 16.22 -5.71 -7.91
CA SER A 365 17.03 -4.50 -7.75
C SER A 365 16.50 -3.70 -6.55
N MET A 366 17.41 -3.14 -5.76
CA MET A 366 17.07 -2.52 -4.47
C MET A 366 17.80 -1.19 -4.22
N SER A 367 17.13 -0.22 -3.60
CA SER A 367 17.81 0.93 -2.98
C SER A 367 18.45 0.47 -1.66
N LYS A 368 19.79 0.43 -1.56
CA LYS A 368 20.47 -0.04 -0.32
C LYS A 368 20.30 0.99 0.80
N GLU A 369 19.40 0.73 1.73
CA GLU A 369 19.03 1.64 2.84
C GLU A 369 18.87 0.86 4.17
N ARG A 370 19.06 1.54 5.30
CA ARG A 370 19.12 0.93 6.66
C ARG A 370 17.75 0.47 7.19
N TRP A 371 16.65 1.00 6.63
CA TRP A 371 15.27 0.83 7.12
C TRP A 371 14.28 0.47 6.00
N GLY A 372 14.48 -0.68 5.36
CA GLY A 372 13.65 -1.15 4.25
C GLY A 372 14.04 -0.51 2.91
N ALA A 373 14.36 -1.35 1.92
CA ALA A 373 14.75 -0.92 0.57
C ALA A 373 13.52 -0.78 -0.33
N ALA A 374 13.54 0.20 -1.25
CA ALA A 374 12.66 0.12 -2.42
C ALA A 374 13.11 -1.09 -3.24
N LYS A 375 12.17 -1.98 -3.57
CA LYS A 375 12.45 -3.20 -4.31
C LYS A 375 11.74 -3.15 -5.66
N TRP A 376 12.49 -3.39 -6.72
CA TRP A 376 11.94 -3.53 -8.07
C TRP A 376 12.29 -4.89 -8.65
N VAL A 377 11.32 -5.47 -9.36
CA VAL A 377 11.40 -6.83 -9.91
C VAL A 377 11.76 -6.82 -11.39
N LYS A 378 12.27 -7.96 -11.88
CA LYS A 378 12.55 -8.16 -13.30
C LYS A 378 11.32 -7.90 -14.16
N GLY A 379 11.51 -7.16 -15.24
CA GLY A 379 10.47 -6.90 -16.24
C GLY A 379 9.43 -5.87 -15.83
N GLN A 380 9.54 -5.28 -14.64
CA GLN A 380 8.71 -4.14 -14.25
C GLN A 380 9.09 -2.91 -15.06
N PRO A 381 8.16 -2.29 -15.80
CA PRO A 381 8.45 -1.04 -16.50
C PRO A 381 8.75 0.10 -15.54
N ARG A 382 9.78 0.88 -15.84
CA ARG A 382 10.28 1.96 -14.98
C ARG A 382 10.58 3.19 -15.82
N ILE A 383 10.02 4.32 -15.41
CA ILE A 383 10.08 5.58 -16.14
C ILE A 383 10.58 6.66 -15.19
N TYR A 384 11.40 7.59 -15.67
CA TYR A 384 11.76 8.77 -14.90
C TYR A 384 11.71 10.04 -15.75
N CYS A 385 11.23 11.12 -15.14
CA CYS A 385 11.09 12.43 -15.76
C CYS A 385 12.12 13.40 -15.16
N VAL A 386 12.76 14.21 -16.00
CA VAL A 386 13.87 15.08 -15.60
C VAL A 386 13.74 16.44 -16.26
N ASN A 387 13.88 17.51 -15.48
CA ASN A 387 13.89 18.88 -15.99
C ASN A 387 15.30 19.39 -16.26
N ASP A 388 16.29 18.82 -15.58
CA ASP A 388 17.69 19.24 -15.64
C ASP A 388 18.34 18.82 -16.97
N TYR A 389 18.70 19.81 -17.79
CA TYR A 389 19.58 19.65 -18.94
C TYR A 389 20.20 21.02 -19.29
N ASP A 390 21.36 21.04 -19.94
CA ASP A 390 22.00 22.28 -20.38
C ASP A 390 21.51 22.67 -21.78
N ARG A 391 20.64 23.67 -21.82
CA ARG A 391 20.15 24.25 -23.07
C ARG A 391 21.26 24.96 -23.87
N LYS A 392 22.30 25.48 -23.23
CA LYS A 392 23.39 26.18 -23.93
C LYS A 392 24.35 25.21 -24.62
N ALA A 393 24.39 23.96 -24.15
CA ALA A 393 25.14 22.89 -24.78
C ALA A 393 24.42 22.26 -25.99
N GLU A 394 23.19 22.69 -26.30
CA GLU A 394 22.47 22.19 -27.47
C GLU A 394 23.22 22.56 -28.77
N PRO A 395 23.53 21.57 -29.63
CA PRO A 395 24.15 21.84 -30.92
C PRO A 395 23.34 22.82 -31.76
N LYS A 396 24.03 23.69 -32.49
CA LYS A 396 23.38 24.62 -33.42
C LYS A 396 22.54 23.83 -34.43
N ASN A 397 21.41 24.42 -34.82
CA ASN A 397 20.61 23.88 -35.91
C ASN A 397 21.38 24.05 -37.22
N ASP A 398 21.93 22.96 -37.71
CA ASP A 398 22.68 22.82 -38.96
C ASP A 398 21.81 22.32 -40.12
N LEU A 399 20.50 22.11 -39.90
CA LEU A 399 19.56 21.75 -40.95
C LEU A 399 19.05 23.01 -41.69
N PRO A 400 19.00 22.99 -43.03
CA PRO A 400 18.29 24.01 -43.79
C PRO A 400 16.82 24.13 -43.34
N ILE A 401 16.26 25.35 -43.34
CA ILE A 401 14.88 25.62 -42.88
C ILE A 401 13.85 24.74 -43.60
N LEU A 402 14.05 24.47 -44.91
CA LEU A 402 13.16 23.61 -45.69
C LEU A 402 13.22 22.14 -45.23
N SER A 403 14.42 21.63 -44.93
CA SER A 403 14.62 20.30 -44.36
C SER A 403 13.99 20.18 -42.97
N HIS A 404 14.05 21.26 -42.19
CA HIS A 404 13.39 21.37 -40.89
C HIS A 404 11.87 21.22 -41.01
N ARG A 405 11.25 21.99 -41.92
CA ARG A 405 9.81 21.97 -42.18
C ARG A 405 9.31 20.65 -42.77
N GLN A 406 10.16 19.95 -43.52
CA GLN A 406 9.87 18.63 -44.05
C GLN A 406 10.03 17.50 -43.01
N GLY A 407 10.47 17.82 -41.78
CA GLY A 407 10.67 16.84 -40.71
C GLY A 407 11.83 15.88 -40.97
N ILE A 408 12.84 16.30 -41.72
CA ILE A 408 14.01 15.47 -42.03
C ILE A 408 14.79 15.23 -40.73
N ILE A 409 15.06 13.95 -40.43
CA ILE A 409 15.85 13.56 -39.27
C ILE A 409 17.32 13.92 -39.45
N SER A 410 18.01 14.13 -38.34
CA SER A 410 19.44 14.39 -38.29
C SER A 410 20.05 13.68 -37.08
N TYR A 411 21.36 13.89 -36.85
CA TYR A 411 22.07 13.25 -35.75
C TYR A 411 22.95 14.27 -35.03
N ALA A 412 23.00 14.16 -33.70
CA ALA A 412 24.01 14.82 -32.88
C ALA A 412 25.11 13.83 -32.49
N THR A 413 26.31 14.34 -32.22
CA THR A 413 27.38 13.48 -31.70
C THR A 413 27.03 12.96 -30.30
N HIS A 414 27.63 11.84 -29.91
CA HIS A 414 27.43 11.32 -28.55
C HIS A 414 27.89 12.32 -27.49
N GLY A 415 29.06 12.94 -27.69
CA GLY A 415 29.63 13.92 -26.77
C GLY A 415 28.73 15.16 -26.60
N ASP A 416 28.21 15.72 -27.69
CA ASP A 416 27.28 16.86 -27.60
C ASP A 416 26.01 16.51 -26.82
N PHE A 417 25.48 15.30 -27.03
CA PHE A 417 24.32 14.83 -26.28
C PHE A 417 24.63 14.66 -24.79
N LEU A 418 25.79 14.12 -24.43
CA LEU A 418 26.22 14.02 -23.03
C LEU A 418 26.40 15.39 -22.38
N ASN A 419 26.95 16.37 -23.11
CA ASN A 419 27.11 17.74 -22.63
C ASN A 419 25.76 18.36 -22.27
N MET A 420 24.70 18.10 -23.06
CA MET A 420 23.34 18.52 -22.70
C MET A 420 22.81 17.85 -21.42
N LEU A 421 23.14 16.58 -21.17
CA LEU A 421 22.66 15.86 -19.98
C LEU A 421 23.49 16.14 -18.72
N GLU A 422 24.59 16.88 -18.84
CA GLU A 422 25.57 17.09 -17.78
C GLU A 422 24.96 17.58 -16.46
N PRO A 423 24.00 18.53 -16.44
CA PRO A 423 23.37 19.00 -15.21
C PRO A 423 22.49 17.97 -14.51
N ALA A 424 22.03 16.92 -15.22
CA ALA A 424 21.08 15.94 -14.70
C ALA A 424 21.72 14.92 -13.74
N TRP A 425 23.04 14.82 -13.75
CA TRP A 425 23.77 13.79 -13.02
C TRP A 425 24.17 14.24 -11.63
N CYS A 426 24.06 13.35 -10.65
CA CYS A 426 24.45 13.64 -9.28
C CYS A 426 25.96 13.98 -9.18
N PRO A 427 26.34 15.21 -8.77
CA PRO A 427 27.73 15.64 -8.80
C PRO A 427 28.65 14.83 -7.89
N LYS A 428 28.13 14.34 -6.76
CA LYS A 428 28.92 13.69 -5.69
C LYS A 428 29.62 12.40 -6.17
N ASP A 429 28.94 11.64 -7.01
CA ASP A 429 29.42 10.33 -7.48
C ASP A 429 29.57 10.30 -9.00
N LYS A 430 29.62 11.46 -9.68
CA LYS A 430 29.66 11.49 -11.14
C LYS A 430 31.00 10.99 -11.66
N ASN A 431 30.95 9.99 -12.53
CA ASN A 431 32.03 9.58 -13.40
C ASN A 431 31.45 8.93 -14.65
N GLU A 432 32.27 8.79 -15.68
CA GLU A 432 31.89 8.24 -16.97
C GLU A 432 31.28 6.83 -16.86
N ALA A 433 31.91 5.95 -16.06
CA ALA A 433 31.41 4.60 -15.84
C ALA A 433 30.02 4.58 -15.18
N ASN A 434 29.73 5.52 -14.28
CA ASN A 434 28.44 5.67 -13.63
C ASN A 434 27.37 6.16 -14.59
N VAL A 435 27.68 7.16 -15.43
CA VAL A 435 26.80 7.68 -16.48
C VAL A 435 26.51 6.58 -17.50
N MET A 436 27.55 5.92 -18.04
CA MET A 436 27.39 4.85 -19.03
C MET A 436 26.62 3.64 -18.48
N ALA A 437 26.78 3.32 -17.20
CA ALA A 437 25.96 2.30 -16.54
C ALA A 437 24.47 2.64 -16.52
N VAL A 438 24.08 3.92 -16.38
CA VAL A 438 22.68 4.32 -16.49
C VAL A 438 22.26 4.27 -17.96
N LEU A 439 23.05 4.85 -18.85
CA LEU A 439 22.79 4.96 -20.28
C LEU A 439 22.61 3.61 -21.01
N LYS A 440 23.29 2.53 -20.58
CA LYS A 440 23.07 1.20 -21.15
C LYS A 440 21.76 0.52 -20.73
N ARG A 441 21.14 1.03 -19.66
CA ARG A 441 19.92 0.52 -19.04
C ARG A 441 18.68 1.35 -19.39
N THR A 442 18.85 2.56 -19.90
CA THR A 442 17.75 3.50 -20.17
C THR A 442 17.76 4.03 -21.59
N HIS A 443 16.59 4.00 -22.21
CA HIS A 443 16.31 4.85 -23.36
C HIS A 443 16.16 6.29 -22.86
N ILE A 444 16.66 7.27 -23.61
CA ILE A 444 16.49 8.68 -23.27
C ILE A 444 15.84 9.41 -24.43
N LEU A 445 14.74 10.10 -24.13
CA LEU A 445 14.14 11.10 -24.98
C LEU A 445 14.37 12.47 -24.32
N LEU A 446 15.07 13.38 -25.01
CA LEU A 446 15.29 14.75 -24.55
C LEU A 446 14.56 15.71 -25.49
N LYS A 447 13.54 16.39 -24.98
CA LYS A 447 12.81 17.44 -25.71
C LYS A 447 13.41 18.80 -25.39
N THR A 448 14.01 19.43 -26.39
CA THR A 448 14.43 20.83 -26.35
C THR A 448 13.39 21.72 -27.02
N LYS A 449 13.69 23.01 -27.22
CA LYS A 449 12.77 23.89 -27.95
C LYS A 449 12.71 23.60 -29.45
N THR A 450 13.76 22.99 -29.99
CA THR A 450 13.94 22.79 -31.42
C THR A 450 13.84 21.33 -31.84
N PHE A 451 14.25 20.40 -30.97
CA PHE A 451 14.40 19.01 -31.33
C PHE A 451 13.91 18.07 -30.24
N LEU A 452 13.54 16.87 -30.68
CA LEU A 452 13.49 15.67 -29.84
C LEU A 452 14.72 14.82 -30.14
N TYR A 453 15.58 14.63 -29.14
CA TYR A 453 16.70 13.72 -29.21
C TYR A 453 16.29 12.35 -28.69
N VAL A 454 16.67 11.29 -29.40
CA VAL A 454 16.30 9.91 -29.07
C VAL A 454 17.57 9.09 -29.01
N ARG A 455 17.92 8.66 -27.80
CA ARG A 455 19.05 7.78 -27.52
C ARG A 455 18.54 6.44 -27.01
N PRO A 456 18.53 5.38 -27.84
CA PRO A 456 18.27 4.04 -27.35
C PRO A 456 19.29 3.58 -26.29
N ALA A 457 18.86 2.74 -25.36
CA ALA A 457 19.71 2.13 -24.34
C ALA A 457 20.80 1.28 -24.99
N SER A 458 22.06 1.67 -24.81
CA SER A 458 23.21 0.99 -25.40
C SER A 458 24.49 1.28 -24.62
N GLU A 459 25.44 0.36 -24.68
CA GLU A 459 26.82 0.55 -24.21
C GLU A 459 27.67 1.29 -25.24
N LYS A 460 27.24 1.35 -26.50
CA LYS A 460 27.98 1.98 -27.59
C LYS A 460 27.78 3.50 -27.61
N GLU A 461 28.87 4.21 -27.87
CA GLU A 461 28.86 5.65 -28.18
C GLU A 461 28.47 5.85 -29.64
N SER A 462 27.17 5.85 -29.93
CA SER A 462 26.65 6.08 -31.26
C SER A 462 26.10 7.51 -31.40
N PRO A 463 26.06 8.06 -32.63
CA PRO A 463 25.31 9.28 -32.91
C PRO A 463 23.87 9.19 -32.41
N VAL A 464 23.36 10.28 -31.84
CA VAL A 464 22.04 10.35 -31.23
C VAL A 464 21.06 10.92 -32.25
N LEU A 465 19.94 10.22 -32.46
CA LEU A 465 18.91 10.65 -33.40
C LEU A 465 18.31 11.97 -32.93
N ARG A 466 18.14 12.92 -33.86
CA ARG A 466 17.59 14.25 -33.62
C ARG A 466 16.43 14.50 -34.59
N ILE A 467 15.23 14.65 -34.04
CA ILE A 467 13.96 14.84 -34.78
C ILE A 467 13.50 16.30 -34.63
N PRO A 468 13.26 17.06 -35.72
CA PRO A 468 12.71 18.41 -35.66
C PRO A 468 11.35 18.48 -34.92
N LEU A 469 11.25 19.37 -33.94
CA LEU A 469 10.06 19.55 -33.09
C LEU A 469 9.83 21.02 -32.68
N ASP A 470 10.37 21.99 -33.42
CA ASP A 470 10.29 23.43 -33.14
C ASP A 470 8.88 24.01 -33.27
N ASP A 471 8.03 23.33 -34.02
CA ASP A 471 6.61 23.62 -34.21
C ASP A 471 5.74 23.22 -33.01
N LYS A 472 6.30 22.49 -32.02
CA LYS A 472 5.57 22.01 -30.84
C LYS A 472 6.20 22.42 -29.51
N LEU A 473 5.35 22.99 -28.66
CA LEU A 473 5.71 23.28 -27.27
C LEU A 473 5.58 22.04 -26.37
N ASP A 474 4.62 21.16 -26.67
CA ASP A 474 4.24 19.98 -25.88
C ASP A 474 4.37 18.69 -26.73
N LEU A 475 4.63 17.56 -26.09
CA LEU A 475 4.69 16.21 -26.68
C LEU A 475 3.30 15.60 -26.95
N LEU A 476 2.22 16.26 -26.54
CA LEU A 476 0.83 15.86 -26.83
C LEU A 476 0.30 16.45 -28.15
N HIS A 477 -0.71 15.80 -28.71
CA HIS A 477 -1.56 16.45 -29.71
C HIS A 477 -2.24 17.69 -29.11
N LEU A 478 -2.42 18.74 -29.92
CA LEU A 478 -2.95 20.04 -29.47
C LEU A 478 -4.31 19.90 -28.80
N GLU A 479 -5.19 19.06 -29.35
CA GLU A 479 -6.53 18.79 -28.83
C GLU A 479 -6.49 17.96 -27.54
N SER A 480 -5.54 17.04 -27.41
CA SER A 480 -5.39 16.24 -26.18
C SER A 480 -4.87 17.07 -25.00
N ARG A 481 -4.38 18.29 -25.25
CA ARG A 481 -3.95 19.22 -24.20
C ARG A 481 -5.11 19.70 -23.34
N SER A 482 -6.29 19.96 -23.92
CA SER A 482 -7.46 20.41 -23.17
C SER A 482 -7.94 19.33 -22.19
N VAL A 483 -7.96 18.07 -22.64
CA VAL A 483 -8.26 16.88 -21.81
C VAL A 483 -7.28 16.76 -20.64
N TYR A 484 -5.99 16.93 -20.91
CA TYR A 484 -4.97 16.92 -19.86
C TYR A 484 -5.16 18.06 -18.85
N ASP A 485 -5.38 19.28 -19.32
CA ASP A 485 -5.55 20.45 -18.44
C ASP A 485 -6.84 20.38 -17.62
N TYR A 486 -7.91 19.78 -18.15
CA TYR A 486 -9.13 19.46 -17.39
C TYR A 486 -8.83 18.50 -16.24
N HIS A 487 -8.18 17.37 -16.52
CA HIS A 487 -7.81 16.39 -15.50
C HIS A 487 -6.84 16.98 -14.47
N ARG A 488 -5.85 17.77 -14.91
CA ARG A 488 -4.89 18.43 -14.02
C ARG A 488 -5.55 19.41 -13.04
N LYS A 489 -6.69 20.01 -13.43
CA LYS A 489 -7.48 20.92 -12.58
C LYS A 489 -8.50 20.19 -11.69
N GLY A 490 -8.43 18.86 -11.59
CA GLY A 490 -9.29 18.05 -10.73
C GLY A 490 -10.53 17.48 -11.43
N GLY A 491 -10.63 17.62 -12.75
CA GLY A 491 -11.67 16.94 -13.53
C GLY A 491 -11.52 15.42 -13.48
N THR A 492 -12.59 14.71 -13.16
CA THR A 492 -12.59 13.24 -13.01
C THR A 492 -13.25 12.51 -14.17
N ASN A 493 -13.95 13.23 -15.05
CA ASN A 493 -14.66 12.61 -16.17
C ASN A 493 -13.68 12.11 -17.23
N MET A 494 -13.89 10.88 -17.70
CA MET A 494 -13.16 10.34 -18.84
C MET A 494 -13.71 10.94 -20.15
N PRO A 495 -12.85 11.14 -21.17
CA PRO A 495 -13.30 11.47 -22.52
C PRO A 495 -14.29 10.42 -23.05
N ALA A 496 -15.31 10.84 -23.79
CA ALA A 496 -16.30 9.92 -24.37
C ALA A 496 -15.68 8.89 -25.34
N ASP A 497 -14.57 9.27 -25.99
CA ASP A 497 -13.82 8.42 -26.93
C ASP A 497 -12.70 7.60 -26.24
N PHE A 498 -12.65 7.59 -24.91
CA PHE A 498 -11.56 6.93 -24.17
C PHE A 498 -11.47 5.42 -24.47
N ASP A 499 -12.60 4.70 -24.46
CA ASP A 499 -12.61 3.25 -24.68
C ASP A 499 -12.15 2.88 -26.10
N SER A 500 -12.52 3.67 -27.11
CA SER A 500 -12.08 3.44 -28.49
C SER A 500 -10.57 3.71 -28.64
N LYS A 501 -10.04 4.73 -27.96
CA LYS A 501 -8.61 5.01 -27.87
C LYS A 501 -7.85 3.89 -27.16
N VAL A 502 -8.39 3.33 -26.08
CA VAL A 502 -7.80 2.19 -25.36
C VAL A 502 -7.78 0.94 -26.24
N ALA A 503 -8.83 0.67 -27.01
CA ALA A 503 -8.87 -0.44 -27.96
C ALA A 503 -7.80 -0.28 -29.04
N TRP A 504 -7.67 0.92 -29.62
CA TRP A 504 -6.61 1.25 -30.57
C TRP A 504 -5.21 1.08 -29.97
N GLU A 505 -4.99 1.60 -28.74
CA GLU A 505 -3.72 1.49 -28.03
C GLU A 505 -3.36 0.03 -27.77
N THR A 506 -4.33 -0.79 -27.40
CA THR A 506 -4.11 -2.22 -27.15
C THR A 506 -3.59 -2.93 -28.39
N GLU A 507 -4.21 -2.73 -29.55
CA GLU A 507 -3.75 -3.28 -30.84
C GLU A 507 -2.35 -2.75 -31.19
N TRP A 508 -2.13 -1.44 -30.99
CA TRP A 508 -0.87 -0.77 -31.30
C TRP A 508 0.28 -1.32 -30.45
N VAL A 509 0.10 -1.41 -29.13
CA VAL A 509 1.11 -1.91 -28.18
C VAL A 509 1.40 -3.38 -28.45
N GLU A 510 0.39 -4.20 -28.76
CA GLU A 510 0.62 -5.61 -29.09
C GLU A 510 1.55 -5.77 -30.30
N LYS A 511 1.34 -4.97 -31.36
CA LYS A 511 2.20 -4.96 -32.54
C LYS A 511 3.60 -4.42 -32.23
N ALA A 512 3.69 -3.31 -31.48
CA ALA A 512 4.96 -2.69 -31.11
C ALA A 512 5.82 -3.62 -30.22
N MET A 513 5.20 -4.29 -29.25
CA MET A 513 5.86 -5.27 -28.38
C MET A 513 6.37 -6.50 -29.15
N LYS A 514 5.71 -6.87 -30.26
CA LYS A 514 6.16 -7.92 -31.20
C LYS A 514 7.24 -7.43 -32.19
N GLY A 515 7.62 -6.15 -32.16
CA GLY A 515 8.57 -5.55 -33.09
C GLY A 515 8.00 -5.31 -34.50
N ASN A 516 6.69 -5.43 -34.71
CA ASN A 516 6.05 -5.17 -36.00
C ASN A 516 5.75 -3.67 -36.16
N ILE A 517 6.78 -2.90 -36.55
CA ILE A 517 6.70 -1.44 -36.62
C ILE A 517 6.04 -0.95 -37.92
N SER A 518 6.24 -1.66 -39.04
CA SER A 518 5.72 -1.27 -40.36
C SER A 518 4.19 -1.32 -40.44
N GLY A 519 3.55 -2.17 -39.64
CA GLY A 519 2.08 -2.29 -39.55
C GLY A 519 1.41 -1.39 -38.51
N LEU A 520 2.15 -0.46 -37.88
CA LEU A 520 1.59 0.45 -36.88
C LEU A 520 0.83 1.60 -37.55
N LYS A 521 -0.40 1.80 -37.08
CA LYS A 521 -1.23 2.95 -37.45
C LYS A 521 -0.85 4.14 -36.57
N TYR A 522 -1.05 5.34 -37.09
CA TYR A 522 -0.76 6.58 -36.36
C TYR A 522 -1.83 7.62 -36.63
N ARG A 523 -2.19 8.38 -35.60
CA ARG A 523 -2.99 9.60 -35.75
C ARG A 523 -2.14 10.68 -36.45
N PRO A 524 -2.65 11.35 -37.50
CA PRO A 524 -1.96 12.49 -38.08
C PRO A 524 -1.81 13.64 -37.07
N THR A 525 -0.69 14.37 -37.13
CA THR A 525 -0.48 15.55 -36.28
C THR A 525 -0.95 16.80 -36.98
N ILE A 526 -1.89 17.53 -36.36
CA ILE A 526 -2.28 18.87 -36.78
C ILE A 526 -1.26 19.86 -36.20
N ILE A 527 -0.60 20.62 -37.07
CA ILE A 527 0.53 21.48 -36.69
C ILE A 527 0.05 22.90 -36.31
N ARG A 528 -0.97 23.48 -36.97
CA ARG A 528 -1.67 24.71 -36.56
C ARG A 528 -3.10 24.80 -37.16
N LYS A 529 -4.04 25.45 -36.47
CA LYS A 529 -5.21 26.10 -37.11
C LYS A 529 -4.74 27.45 -37.64
N ASN A 530 -4.89 27.71 -38.93
CA ASN A 530 -4.63 29.04 -39.49
C ASN A 530 -5.73 29.98 -38.98
N ILE A 531 -5.37 31.09 -38.32
CA ILE A 531 -6.34 32.04 -37.74
C ILE A 531 -7.05 32.86 -38.85
N PHE A 532 -6.53 32.82 -40.08
CA PHE A 532 -7.03 33.57 -41.23
C PHE A 532 -7.68 32.71 -42.33
N ALA A 533 -7.82 31.40 -42.13
CA ALA A 533 -8.51 30.52 -43.06
C ALA A 533 -9.23 29.39 -42.31
N ASP A 534 -10.51 29.19 -42.61
CA ASP A 534 -11.34 28.08 -42.07
C ASP A 534 -10.87 26.69 -42.54
N HIS A 535 -9.75 26.60 -43.25
CA HIS A 535 -9.14 25.35 -43.68
C HIS A 535 -8.00 24.95 -42.76
N VAL A 536 -8.19 23.79 -42.11
CA VAL A 536 -7.13 23.05 -41.44
C VAL A 536 -6.20 22.52 -42.53
N GLU A 537 -5.02 23.12 -42.69
CA GLU A 537 -3.97 22.49 -43.50
C GLU A 537 -3.47 21.24 -42.76
N SER A 538 -3.99 20.09 -43.17
CA SER A 538 -3.38 18.81 -42.86
C SER A 538 -2.06 18.74 -43.61
N HIS A 539 -0.94 19.03 -42.95
CA HIS A 539 0.34 18.71 -43.55
C HIS A 539 0.45 17.18 -43.68
N PRO A 540 0.79 16.66 -44.88
CA PRO A 540 0.99 15.24 -45.07
C PRO A 540 2.01 14.74 -44.06
N GLN A 541 1.79 13.52 -43.53
CA GLN A 541 2.69 12.90 -42.55
C GLN A 541 4.14 13.15 -42.95
N PRO A 542 5.00 13.69 -42.07
CA PRO A 542 6.41 13.72 -42.37
C PRO A 542 6.84 12.28 -42.65
N ARG A 543 7.50 12.05 -43.80
CA ARG A 543 8.13 10.78 -44.19
C ARG A 543 9.28 10.49 -43.23
N LEU A 544 8.94 10.22 -41.98
CA LEU A 544 9.84 9.77 -40.94
C LEU A 544 10.03 8.27 -41.13
N ASP A 545 10.98 7.90 -41.98
CA ASP A 545 11.49 6.53 -42.00
C ASP A 545 12.42 6.31 -40.79
N LEU A 546 11.80 6.26 -39.62
CA LEU A 546 12.45 5.94 -38.35
C LEU A 546 12.71 4.44 -38.22
N SER A 547 12.07 3.63 -39.08
CA SER A 547 12.12 2.18 -39.04
C SER A 547 13.54 1.69 -39.29
N HIS A 548 14.22 2.11 -40.36
CA HIS A 548 15.58 1.64 -40.61
C HIS A 548 16.63 2.20 -39.63
N ALA A 549 16.48 3.47 -39.20
CA ALA A 549 17.46 4.16 -38.36
C ALA A 549 17.49 3.67 -36.90
N LEU A 550 16.32 3.44 -36.28
CA LEU A 550 16.23 2.97 -34.90
C LEU A 550 16.24 1.43 -34.84
N VAL A 551 15.62 0.72 -35.80
CA VAL A 551 15.63 -0.76 -35.80
C VAL A 551 17.02 -1.32 -36.03
N ARG A 552 17.87 -0.75 -36.90
CA ARG A 552 19.27 -1.24 -37.00
C ARG A 552 20.03 -1.13 -35.68
N ASN A 553 19.83 -0.05 -34.92
CA ASN A 553 20.48 0.13 -33.62
C ASN A 553 19.91 -0.79 -32.55
N VAL A 554 18.60 -1.08 -32.57
CA VAL A 554 17.93 -1.97 -31.61
C VAL A 554 18.11 -3.45 -31.97
N SER A 555 18.02 -3.85 -33.24
CA SER A 555 18.22 -5.22 -33.72
C SER A 555 19.66 -5.72 -33.54
N ASN A 556 20.67 -4.85 -33.71
CA ASN A 556 22.08 -5.19 -33.46
C ASN A 556 22.41 -5.40 -31.96
N LEU A 557 21.47 -5.13 -31.05
CA LEU A 557 21.58 -5.46 -29.61
C LEU A 557 21.08 -6.89 -29.29
N PHE A 558 20.38 -7.56 -30.21
CA PHE A 558 19.76 -8.87 -29.99
C PHE A 558 20.42 -10.04 -30.76
N GLU A 559 21.56 -9.82 -31.44
CA GLU A 559 22.36 -10.93 -31.98
C GLU A 559 23.13 -11.61 -30.84
N THR A 560 22.60 -12.74 -30.35
CA THR A 560 23.38 -13.72 -29.60
C THR A 560 24.33 -14.46 -30.54
N PRO A 561 25.57 -14.78 -30.12
CA PRO A 561 26.44 -15.62 -30.94
C PRO A 561 25.85 -17.04 -30.98
N ASN A 562 25.46 -17.50 -32.17
CA ASN A 562 25.04 -18.88 -32.40
C ASN A 562 26.18 -19.86 -32.06
N PRO A 563 25.96 -20.88 -31.22
CA PRO A 563 26.93 -21.92 -30.96
C PRO A 563 26.70 -23.10 -31.90
N SER A 564 27.25 -23.07 -33.12
CA SER A 564 27.45 -24.30 -33.92
C SER A 564 28.22 -24.06 -35.23
N SER A 565 29.54 -24.26 -35.18
CA SER A 565 30.23 -24.98 -36.26
C SER A 565 31.34 -25.82 -35.66
N SER A 566 31.06 -27.11 -35.56
CA SER A 566 31.97 -28.19 -35.22
C SER A 566 33.15 -28.28 -36.20
N ALA A 567 34.37 -28.38 -35.68
CA ALA A 567 35.36 -29.38 -36.11
C ALA A 567 36.58 -29.32 -35.20
N ARG A 568 36.78 -30.38 -34.39
CA ARG A 568 38.11 -30.72 -33.86
C ARG A 568 39.00 -31.18 -35.03
N PRO A 569 40.32 -31.08 -34.87
CA PRO A 569 41.05 -32.33 -34.70
C PRO A 569 41.96 -32.34 -33.47
N HIS A 570 42.10 -33.54 -32.92
CA HIS A 570 43.03 -33.92 -31.88
C HIS A 570 44.49 -33.67 -32.28
N ALA A 571 45.31 -33.24 -31.32
CA ALA A 571 46.72 -33.62 -31.25
C ALA A 571 47.20 -33.56 -29.78
N ASP A 572 47.82 -34.64 -29.35
CA ASP A 572 48.37 -34.94 -28.02
C ASP A 572 49.50 -34.00 -27.57
N LYS A 573 49.62 -33.85 -26.22
CA LYS A 573 50.82 -34.10 -25.38
C LYS A 573 50.65 -33.41 -24.01
N SER A 574 50.46 -34.18 -22.92
CA SER A 574 51.48 -34.53 -21.90
C SER A 574 52.13 -33.29 -21.27
N THR A 575 51.88 -32.91 -20.01
CA THR A 575 52.44 -33.37 -18.70
C THR A 575 52.17 -32.16 -17.77
N GLY A 576 51.90 -32.17 -16.48
CA GLY A 576 52.06 -33.10 -15.36
C GLY A 576 52.12 -32.23 -14.08
N ALA A 577 51.87 -32.84 -12.91
CA ALA A 577 51.94 -32.34 -11.53
C ALA A 577 50.79 -31.40 -11.08
N ASP A 578 49.82 -31.90 -10.30
CA ASP A 578 49.87 -32.22 -8.85
C ASP A 578 50.53 -31.12 -8.01
N VAL A 579 49.73 -30.42 -7.20
CA VAL A 579 49.81 -30.42 -5.72
C VAL A 579 48.50 -29.84 -5.18
N GLU A 580 47.70 -30.70 -4.56
CA GLU A 580 46.60 -30.34 -3.65
C GLU A 580 47.13 -30.30 -2.19
N PRO A 581 46.33 -29.92 -1.18
CA PRO A 581 46.54 -28.77 -0.31
C PRO A 581 46.95 -29.19 1.11
N LYS A 582 47.16 -28.23 2.04
CA LYS A 582 46.64 -28.32 3.43
C LYS A 582 46.95 -27.08 4.30
N PRO A 583 46.21 -26.90 5.42
CA PRO A 583 45.88 -25.64 6.08
C PRO A 583 46.66 -25.41 7.39
N ALA A 584 46.46 -24.24 8.02
CA ALA A 584 46.58 -24.13 9.48
C ALA A 584 45.78 -22.94 10.04
N THR A 585 44.88 -23.29 10.94
CA THR A 585 44.31 -22.54 12.06
C THR A 585 45.34 -21.81 12.91
N HIS A 586 45.01 -20.62 13.43
CA HIS A 586 45.41 -20.19 14.78
C HIS A 586 44.31 -19.34 15.44
N THR A 587 43.85 -19.84 16.58
CA THR A 587 43.15 -19.13 17.65
C THR A 587 44.16 -18.41 18.54
N SER A 588 43.83 -17.21 19.04
CA SER A 588 44.28 -16.73 20.35
C SER A 588 43.39 -15.58 20.84
N THR A 589 43.21 -15.54 22.15
CA THR A 589 42.29 -14.75 22.97
C THR A 589 42.99 -13.62 23.75
N CYS A 590 42.17 -12.66 24.18
CA CYS A 590 42.21 -11.88 25.45
C CYS A 590 42.70 -10.41 25.50
N SER A 591 41.73 -9.56 25.86
CA SER A 591 41.68 -8.52 26.93
C SER A 591 42.38 -7.15 26.84
N ASP A 592 41.51 -6.14 27.10
CA ASP A 592 41.67 -4.87 27.84
C ASP A 592 42.40 -3.66 27.25
N ALA A 593 41.64 -2.60 26.93
CA ALA A 593 41.51 -1.38 27.77
C ALA A 593 40.90 -0.21 26.96
N GLN A 594 39.88 0.45 27.53
CA GLN A 594 39.31 1.71 27.04
C GLN A 594 40.30 2.89 27.15
N PRO A 595 40.03 3.99 26.42
CA PRO A 595 39.74 5.22 27.15
C PRO A 595 38.48 5.98 26.68
N LEU A 596 37.79 6.51 27.69
CA LEU A 596 36.64 7.43 27.68
C LEU A 596 36.95 8.82 27.11
N LYS A 597 35.88 9.45 26.55
CA LYS A 597 35.50 10.90 26.50
C LYS A 597 35.11 11.31 25.06
N LYS A 598 34.01 12.00 24.76
CA LYS A 598 33.02 12.79 25.55
C LYS A 598 31.70 12.84 24.76
N VAL A 599 30.59 12.54 25.44
CA VAL A 599 29.22 12.87 25.00
C VAL A 599 28.90 14.29 25.47
N LYS A 600 28.33 15.12 24.59
CA LYS A 600 27.78 16.44 24.94
C LYS A 600 26.25 16.31 25.02
N LEU A 601 25.73 16.29 26.25
CA LEU A 601 24.33 16.48 26.62
C LEU A 601 24.02 18.00 26.56
N GLU A 602 23.04 18.42 25.75
CA GLU A 602 21.66 18.85 26.11
C GLU A 602 21.57 20.33 26.57
N PRO A 603 20.43 21.06 26.44
CA PRO A 603 19.08 20.57 26.77
C PRO A 603 17.87 21.10 25.97
N GLY A 604 16.79 20.31 25.99
CA GLY A 604 15.43 20.84 25.82
C GLY A 604 14.92 21.55 27.08
N ILE A 605 13.83 22.31 26.93
CA ILE A 605 12.64 22.37 27.82
C ILE A 605 11.85 23.66 27.57
N PHE A 606 10.55 23.47 27.32
CA PHE A 606 9.46 24.44 27.39
C PHE A 606 9.47 25.27 28.68
N ARG A 607 9.21 26.58 28.58
CA ARG A 607 8.68 27.38 29.69
C ARG A 607 7.44 28.16 29.24
N THR A 608 6.32 27.76 29.81
CA THR A 608 5.08 28.54 30.01
C THR A 608 5.34 29.74 30.92
N LEU A 609 4.42 30.73 30.89
CA LEU A 609 4.04 31.80 31.85
C LEU A 609 3.83 33.11 31.06
N THR A 610 2.81 33.97 31.20
CA THR A 610 1.57 34.06 31.99
C THR A 610 0.80 35.28 31.46
N SER A 611 -0.53 35.28 31.58
CA SER A 611 -1.41 36.42 31.30
C SER A 611 -1.28 37.53 32.35
N SER A 612 -1.19 38.79 31.93
CA SER A 612 -2.03 39.91 32.43
C SER A 612 -1.60 41.23 31.78
N GLU A 613 -2.59 42.10 31.61
CA GLU A 613 -2.53 43.56 31.31
C GLU A 613 -2.96 44.05 29.91
N VAL A 614 -4.30 44.14 29.79
CA VAL A 614 -5.13 45.29 29.34
C VAL A 614 -5.16 45.69 27.85
N GLY A 615 -6.35 45.53 27.25
CA GLY A 615 -6.82 46.33 26.10
C GLY A 615 -7.91 45.64 25.28
N GLY A 616 -9.17 45.80 25.68
CA GLY A 616 -10.32 44.98 25.24
C GLY A 616 -10.83 45.15 23.81
N THR A 617 -11.46 44.10 23.30
CA THR A 617 -12.90 44.06 22.95
C THR A 617 -13.22 42.62 22.50
N THR A 618 -14.29 42.05 23.07
CA THR A 618 -14.75 40.70 22.80
C THR A 618 -15.26 40.60 21.36
N ILE A 619 -14.64 39.77 20.52
CA ILE A 619 -15.16 39.42 19.19
C ILE A 619 -15.73 38.01 19.30
N ASP A 620 -17.03 37.91 19.06
CA ASP A 620 -17.78 36.66 18.92
C ASP A 620 -17.36 35.96 17.61
N LEU A 621 -16.87 34.72 17.70
CA LEU A 621 -16.25 33.99 16.60
C LEU A 621 -17.20 33.01 15.87
N ASP A 622 -18.50 33.03 16.18
CA ASP A 622 -19.49 32.12 15.57
C ASP A 622 -20.62 32.80 14.77
N SER A 623 -20.43 34.03 14.29
CA SER A 623 -21.40 34.71 13.41
C SER A 623 -20.81 35.12 12.06
N SER A 624 -21.35 34.58 10.97
CA SER A 624 -20.99 34.96 9.59
C SER A 624 -21.51 36.36 9.23
N PRO A 625 -20.74 37.25 8.59
CA PRO A 625 -21.26 38.50 8.07
C PRO A 625 -22.05 38.27 6.78
N GLU A 626 -23.30 38.73 6.74
CA GLU A 626 -24.13 38.76 5.53
C GLU A 626 -23.42 39.54 4.42
N LYS A 627 -23.29 38.92 3.24
CA LYS A 627 -22.76 39.57 2.03
C LYS A 627 -23.80 40.54 1.45
N PRO A 628 -23.40 41.74 1.01
CA PRO A 628 -24.28 42.60 0.21
C PRO A 628 -24.51 41.97 -1.18
N PRO A 629 -25.71 42.14 -1.78
CA PRO A 629 -26.03 41.50 -3.04
C PRO A 629 -25.24 42.16 -4.18
N ARG A 630 -24.46 41.35 -4.92
CA ARG A 630 -23.86 41.74 -6.20
C ARG A 630 -24.63 41.13 -7.36
N PRO A 631 -24.76 41.85 -8.49
CA PRO A 631 -25.58 41.45 -9.63
C PRO A 631 -25.06 40.16 -10.26
N SER A 632 -25.99 39.29 -10.65
CA SER A 632 -25.74 38.01 -11.31
C SER A 632 -25.18 38.20 -12.71
N VAL A 633 -23.86 38.11 -12.85
CA VAL A 633 -23.22 37.64 -14.08
C VAL A 633 -22.71 36.24 -13.75
N VAL A 634 -23.31 35.24 -14.38
CA VAL A 634 -22.86 33.84 -14.28
C VAL A 634 -21.54 33.76 -15.07
N GLU A 635 -20.41 33.96 -14.39
CA GLU A 635 -19.12 33.52 -14.93
C GLU A 635 -19.07 31.99 -14.80
N GLU A 636 -19.12 31.30 -15.94
CA GLU A 636 -18.89 29.85 -15.99
C GLU A 636 -17.52 29.51 -15.39
N SER A 637 -17.47 28.46 -14.58
CA SER A 637 -16.20 28.03 -14.00
C SER A 637 -15.27 27.55 -15.13
N LEU A 638 -13.96 27.81 -14.99
CA LEU A 638 -12.94 27.37 -15.95
C LEU A 638 -12.99 25.86 -16.21
N THR A 639 -13.48 25.08 -15.25
CA THR A 639 -13.71 23.63 -15.39
C THR A 639 -14.91 23.32 -16.28
N GLN A 640 -16.00 24.11 -16.17
CA GLN A 640 -17.19 24.00 -17.04
C GLN A 640 -16.86 24.36 -18.49
N GLN A 641 -16.06 25.41 -18.70
CA GLN A 641 -15.60 25.80 -20.04
C GLN A 641 -14.74 24.70 -20.71
N LEU A 642 -13.86 24.05 -19.94
CA LEU A 642 -13.05 22.93 -20.45
C LEU A 642 -13.90 21.67 -20.73
N GLU A 643 -14.91 21.40 -19.90
CA GLU A 643 -15.85 20.29 -20.12
C GLU A 643 -16.67 20.51 -21.40
N GLU A 644 -17.08 21.75 -21.67
CA GLU A 644 -17.80 22.10 -22.89
C GLU A 644 -16.91 22.02 -24.15
N GLN A 645 -15.64 22.42 -24.06
CA GLN A 645 -14.67 22.20 -25.13
C GLN A 645 -14.41 20.71 -25.40
N MET A 646 -14.44 19.86 -24.36
CA MET A 646 -14.34 18.41 -24.53
C MET A 646 -15.58 17.81 -25.22
N ARG A 647 -16.78 18.37 -25.01
CA ARG A 647 -18.00 17.97 -25.72
C ARG A 647 -17.99 18.37 -27.19
N GLN A 648 -17.41 19.51 -27.54
CA GLN A 648 -17.43 20.06 -28.91
C GLN A 648 -16.33 19.50 -29.83
N ALA A 649 -15.34 18.78 -29.29
CA ALA A 649 -14.23 18.19 -30.06
C ALA A 649 -14.55 16.78 -30.61
N GLU A 650 -15.77 16.57 -31.14
CA GLU A 650 -16.15 15.31 -31.80
C GLU A 650 -15.31 15.09 -33.08
N ILE A 651 -14.49 14.04 -33.08
CA ILE A 651 -13.74 13.56 -34.26
C ILE A 651 -14.51 12.38 -34.84
N PRO A 652 -14.59 12.23 -36.18
CA PRO A 652 -15.27 11.10 -36.79
C PRO A 652 -14.69 9.75 -36.34
N ASN A 653 -15.61 8.83 -36.05
CA ASN A 653 -15.40 7.49 -35.56
C ASN A 653 -14.38 6.71 -36.43
N PRO A 654 -13.30 6.12 -35.89
CA PRO A 654 -12.26 5.45 -36.68
C PRO A 654 -12.68 4.07 -37.28
N GLY A 655 -13.98 3.85 -37.49
CA GLY A 655 -14.57 2.58 -37.94
C GLY A 655 -15.44 2.62 -39.20
N SER A 656 -15.58 3.76 -39.88
CA SER A 656 -16.45 3.87 -41.07
C SER A 656 -15.65 3.73 -42.38
N PRO A 657 -15.98 2.78 -43.28
CA PRO A 657 -15.32 2.63 -44.56
C PRO A 657 -16.14 3.30 -45.68
N GLU A 658 -15.95 4.60 -45.94
CA GLU A 658 -16.43 5.20 -47.18
C GLU A 658 -15.42 6.24 -47.70
N PHE A 659 -14.56 5.80 -48.60
CA PHE A 659 -14.03 6.66 -49.67
C PHE A 659 -14.83 6.28 -50.93
N PRO A 660 -15.46 7.23 -51.63
CA PRO A 660 -15.98 6.91 -52.95
C PRO A 660 -14.79 6.79 -53.91
N CYS A 661 -14.57 5.57 -54.41
CA CYS A 661 -13.87 5.36 -55.67
C CYS A 661 -14.70 6.04 -56.79
N GLY A 662 -14.05 6.83 -57.62
CA GLY A 662 -14.60 7.27 -58.91
C GLY A 662 -13.57 7.00 -59.99
N ASP A 663 -13.70 5.83 -60.64
CA ASP A 663 -13.08 5.55 -61.93
C ASP A 663 -13.93 6.16 -63.06
N GLU A 664 -13.26 6.29 -64.20
CA GLU A 664 -13.53 7.08 -65.40
C GLU A 664 -14.85 6.81 -66.17
N ALA A 665 -15.11 7.79 -67.06
CA ALA A 665 -15.81 7.75 -68.36
C ALA A 665 -17.27 8.23 -68.40
N GLY A 666 -17.47 9.32 -69.16
CA GLY A 666 -18.76 9.83 -69.59
C GLY A 666 -18.62 11.13 -70.40
N ASP A 667 -18.45 10.99 -71.71
CA ASP A 667 -18.62 12.05 -72.72
C ASP A 667 -19.96 12.80 -72.57
N ALA A 668 -19.95 14.13 -72.75
CA ALA A 668 -20.80 14.85 -73.71
C ALA A 668 -20.72 16.38 -73.54
N HIS A 669 -20.33 17.04 -74.64
CA HIS A 669 -20.84 18.28 -75.24
C HIS A 669 -21.00 19.59 -74.44
N ASP A 670 -20.33 20.61 -74.99
CA ASP A 670 -20.80 21.96 -75.36
C ASP A 670 -21.72 22.70 -74.37
N GLU A 671 -21.22 23.82 -73.82
CA GLU A 671 -21.72 25.14 -74.24
C GLU A 671 -20.76 26.26 -73.79
N GLU A 672 -20.57 27.20 -74.72
CA GLU A 672 -19.86 28.45 -74.58
C GLU A 672 -20.48 29.32 -73.48
N ASP A 673 -19.68 30.05 -72.71
CA ASP A 673 -19.92 31.49 -72.66
C ASP A 673 -18.70 32.30 -72.23
N GLN A 674 -18.62 33.44 -72.90
CA GLN A 674 -17.52 34.38 -72.99
C GLN A 674 -17.39 35.21 -71.71
N LEU A 675 -16.17 35.70 -71.41
CA LEU A 675 -15.94 37.12 -71.13
C LEU A 675 -14.44 37.43 -71.12
N SER A 676 -14.10 38.42 -71.94
CA SER A 676 -12.79 38.82 -72.42
C SER A 676 -12.06 39.83 -71.53
N PHE A 677 -10.73 39.70 -71.53
CA PHE A 677 -9.69 40.72 -71.60
C PHE A 677 -9.92 42.15 -71.07
N GLY A 678 -8.99 42.56 -70.22
CA GLY A 678 -8.53 43.94 -70.07
C GLY A 678 -7.10 43.94 -69.53
N GLY A 679 -6.13 43.94 -70.43
CA GLY A 679 -4.72 44.15 -70.09
C GLY A 679 -4.40 45.64 -70.10
N ASP A 680 -3.43 46.03 -69.29
CA ASP A 680 -2.60 47.20 -69.55
C ASP A 680 -1.17 46.88 -69.11
N ALA A 681 -0.26 46.99 -70.06
CA ALA A 681 1.18 46.99 -69.88
C ALA A 681 1.66 48.43 -69.97
N MET A 682 2.63 48.83 -69.14
CA MET A 682 3.70 49.73 -69.59
C MET A 682 4.91 49.63 -68.64
N ASP A 683 6.06 49.46 -69.29
CA ASP A 683 7.43 49.54 -68.79
C ASP A 683 7.76 50.90 -68.13
N VAL A 684 8.82 50.93 -67.32
CA VAL A 684 10.09 51.66 -67.59
C VAL A 684 11.01 51.60 -66.36
N ALA A 685 12.29 51.38 -66.65
CA ALA A 685 13.45 51.28 -65.79
C ALA A 685 13.78 52.53 -64.94
N GLU A 686 14.56 52.37 -63.86
CA GLU A 686 15.87 53.02 -63.69
C GLU A 686 16.59 52.59 -62.40
N ASP A 687 17.86 52.21 -62.58
CA ASP A 687 18.89 52.02 -61.55
C ASP A 687 19.36 53.34 -60.95
N ILE A 688 19.52 53.41 -59.61
CA ILE A 688 20.48 54.24 -58.85
C ILE A 688 20.67 53.48 -57.50
N HIS A 689 21.84 53.03 -57.01
CA HIS A 689 23.26 53.30 -57.27
C HIS A 689 24.13 52.08 -56.95
#